data_AF-A0AAD5YYL7-F1
#
_entry.id   AF-A0AAD5YYL7-F1
#
_cell.length_a   1.000
_cell.length_b   1.000
_cell.length_c   1.000
_cell.angle_alpha   90.00
_cell.angle_beta   90.00
_cell.angle_gamma   90.00
#
_symmetry.space_group_name_H-M   'P 1'
#
loop_
_entity.id
_entity.type
_entity.pdbx_description
1 polymer ?
#
loop_
_entity_poly.entity_id
_entity_poly.type
_entity_poly.pdbx_seq_one_letter_code
_entity_poly.pdbx_strand_id
1 'polypeptide(L)'
;MAMFLGLRDVLVLCLCVVVHLGYRRRQRRHPPLPPSLPQWPIVGNAFQLPPSALHVYYKELGQKLGSKIIHVDVFGNTFIIINDVRIASDLLEKRSAIYSSRPHVPMLDVVGTSAEFFSFLPYSEQWRNQRRMFVQYFSEKNLPRESEKALEMTRKALLPNLYQTPQDFNDHCTGFVGAVAISITYGLPVRRRSDPLVHLSEEAIVKGLSVSASPGYLVNLFPFLKYLPDWTPGAQFKRDARRFRENLDRVMEEPYRAVQRKISEGECTTSFMSATLEASRDNPDFDAQEFQMKKVAAQVFGAAFETTTAALKTFIFSMLTHPKNQRKAQEEIDAVVGKDCLPDFSHREHLPYLNAVLKETFRWNPTVPTGVPHFTTEDDEYAGYHIPKGSMVFPNTYAMLHDEDVFPRPEEFNPDRFIKNGTLVKDLALDPFVVATFGFGRRACPGGHIALSTLYIAAASILSAFDILPEVDENNHPIEAKHEFFATAIVSEPVPFRCRIIPRKGKDIEGLLSGNISLEFVYCLSNLSSGTRDIVAELTTAARGPLALIGDSMVAFTSTITVLGLISLLFLRAESKSNKLITPATDAYINSLLERWNSSGLSIAVVRQDPSAPNGWYHEFGSYGIANAQGDPVTPDTVFAIASNSKLFLACSVGLLIDNSTLQDERGKELKWTTKAKDVYGDIWKLWDEESTGGTSLQDMLSHRTGLPRHDYSGVARKGGVAEMISTLRHLRPSAEFRQSFQYNNLMYESLSYLPPLLLNQTFESYVDEHIFKPLNMTSSTYSVAEAESWGTFADGFQDHLRDLTRGINGTKRATVPYIFRPGQENIWAGAGGVLTSARDLVMWVSMLLNKGNHPYTGQQVIPAHVIEHVATGITVAEGKASYPELSPKVYGAGQFRYSYRGRELIEHGGNNPGYKTQVVRFPNDNLAVVSLSNDANGGWLMESAKWRIIDDVLFRDQEPIDWNTRYEEVWANFTRDAQLLTLRPSQPKPPAFPIHLLAQRTYKHPTYGSLQPCVVPSSLSNQTIEQRDECTSLLDSLSVRRILHETDLTIPTLIIPWKRSFVSHLRLQHFDANLFNVTVIWSNVEIRQKEGYGTRPSDFMNSGIAIQTDQTQATLCTPSDADEDDGDMLINLDEHFEIEWVVDEEEGLAFKGGFWGMEGTDAKEPGGTGKESAEVWFARSA
;
A
#
# COMPACT_ATOMS: atom_id res chain seq x y z
N MET A 1 -3.53 -45.16 35.14
CA MET A 1 -2.29 -45.96 35.18
C MET A 1 -1.26 -45.16 35.94
N ALA A 2 -0.71 -45.69 37.05
CA ALA A 2 0.14 -44.89 37.94
C ALA A 2 1.56 -44.74 37.38
N MET A 3 1.98 -43.50 37.09
CA MET A 3 3.39 -43.20 36.81
C MET A 3 4.14 -43.07 38.14
N PHE A 4 5.14 -43.93 38.33
CA PHE A 4 6.11 -43.77 39.41
C PHE A 4 7.05 -42.59 39.08
N LEU A 5 7.08 -41.58 39.94
CA LEU A 5 8.08 -40.52 39.91
C LEU A 5 9.47 -41.13 40.11
N GLY A 6 10.41 -40.84 39.22
CA GLY A 6 11.78 -41.32 39.31
C GLY A 6 12.58 -40.60 40.40
N LEU A 7 13.71 -41.20 40.80
CA LEU A 7 14.63 -40.59 41.78
C LEU A 7 15.07 -39.17 41.36
N ARG A 8 15.18 -38.94 40.04
CA ARG A 8 15.50 -37.63 39.43
C ARG A 8 14.40 -36.59 39.68
N ASP A 9 13.14 -36.98 39.59
CA ASP A 9 11.99 -36.09 39.78
C ASP A 9 11.86 -35.69 41.26
N VAL A 10 12.09 -36.65 42.17
CA VAL A 10 12.17 -36.40 43.62
C VAL A 10 13.30 -35.44 43.95
N LEU A 11 14.50 -35.61 43.36
CA LEU A 11 15.64 -34.70 43.56
C LEU A 11 15.36 -33.29 43.03
N VAL A 12 14.71 -33.15 41.88
CA VAL A 12 14.27 -31.84 41.35
C VAL A 12 13.24 -31.21 42.29
N LEU A 13 12.26 -31.97 42.77
CA LEU A 13 11.26 -31.48 43.72
C LEU A 13 11.89 -31.01 45.03
N CYS A 14 12.83 -31.78 45.59
CA CYS A 14 13.59 -31.41 46.78
C CYS A 14 14.45 -30.16 46.57
N LEU A 15 15.11 -30.03 45.41
CA LEU A 15 15.88 -28.82 45.07
C LEU A 15 14.96 -27.59 44.98
N CYS A 16 13.82 -27.71 44.30
CA CYS A 16 12.80 -26.65 44.23
C CYS A 16 12.28 -26.27 45.62
N VAL A 17 12.03 -27.24 46.51
CA VAL A 17 11.62 -26.98 47.90
C VAL A 17 12.73 -26.28 48.70
N VAL A 18 14.00 -26.69 48.55
CA VAL A 18 15.13 -26.03 49.24
C VAL A 18 15.35 -24.61 48.73
N VAL A 19 15.27 -24.36 47.42
CA VAL A 19 15.32 -23.03 46.82
C VAL A 19 14.14 -22.17 47.30
N HIS A 20 12.93 -22.72 47.34
CA HIS A 20 11.73 -22.03 47.83
C HIS A 20 11.81 -21.68 49.33
N LEU A 21 12.33 -22.59 50.16
CA LEU A 21 12.56 -22.34 51.59
C LEU A 21 13.70 -21.34 51.82
N GLY A 22 14.74 -21.35 50.98
CA GLY A 22 15.81 -20.35 50.96
C GLY A 22 15.30 -18.96 50.60
N TYR A 23 14.49 -18.85 49.55
CA TYR A 23 13.80 -17.63 49.13
C TYR A 23 12.90 -17.09 50.24
N ARG A 24 12.04 -17.93 50.83
CA ARG A 24 11.18 -17.56 51.98
C ARG A 24 11.97 -17.16 53.23
N ARG A 25 13.14 -17.76 53.49
CA ARG A 25 14.03 -17.31 54.58
C ARG A 25 14.67 -15.94 54.30
N ARG A 26 14.96 -15.63 53.03
CA ARG A 26 15.52 -14.33 52.63
C ARG A 26 14.50 -13.20 52.76
N GLN A 27 13.23 -13.45 52.40
CA GLN A 27 12.13 -12.48 52.57
C GLN A 27 11.83 -12.11 54.04
N ARG A 28 12.15 -12.96 55.03
CA ARG A 28 11.93 -12.68 56.46
C ARG A 28 12.81 -11.56 57.07
N ARG A 29 13.67 -10.91 56.28
CA ARG A 29 14.54 -9.81 56.75
C ARG A 29 14.00 -8.41 56.43
N HIS A 30 12.96 -8.31 55.62
CA HIS A 30 12.36 -7.04 55.20
C HIS A 30 10.86 -7.02 55.56
N PRO A 31 10.22 -5.84 55.61
CA PRO A 31 8.76 -5.76 55.62
C PRO A 31 8.13 -6.48 54.40
N PRO A 32 6.84 -6.82 54.45
CA PRO A 32 6.18 -7.49 53.33
C PRO A 32 6.19 -6.60 52.07
N LEU A 33 6.14 -7.22 50.89
CA LEU A 33 5.77 -6.53 49.65
C LEU A 33 4.35 -5.96 49.77
N PRO A 34 3.94 -4.99 48.93
CA PRO A 34 2.55 -4.57 48.82
C PRO A 34 1.59 -5.75 48.58
N PRO A 35 0.29 -5.65 48.86
CA PRO A 35 -0.65 -6.78 48.67
C PRO A 35 -0.67 -7.33 47.24
N SER A 36 -0.91 -8.65 47.11
CA SER A 36 -1.00 -9.36 45.83
C SER A 36 -1.86 -10.62 45.94
N LEU A 37 -2.17 -11.23 44.79
CA LEU A 37 -2.78 -12.55 44.72
C LEU A 37 -1.77 -13.66 45.09
N PRO A 38 -2.24 -14.83 45.56
CA PRO A 38 -1.39 -16.00 45.72
C PRO A 38 -0.64 -16.33 44.43
N GLN A 39 0.70 -16.34 44.53
CA GLN A 39 1.62 -16.60 43.43
C GLN A 39 1.76 -18.10 43.17
N TRP A 40 1.84 -18.48 41.90
CA TRP A 40 2.25 -19.81 41.48
C TRP A 40 3.78 -19.97 41.57
N PRO A 41 4.29 -21.17 41.91
CA PRO A 41 5.73 -21.43 41.87
C PRO A 41 6.33 -21.10 40.49
N ILE A 42 7.47 -20.42 40.49
CA ILE A 42 8.29 -20.06 39.31
C ILE A 42 7.65 -19.00 38.38
N VAL A 43 6.36 -19.10 38.07
CA VAL A 43 5.67 -18.21 37.11
C VAL A 43 5.03 -16.96 37.75
N GLY A 44 4.92 -16.93 39.08
CA GLY A 44 4.35 -15.79 39.81
C GLY A 44 2.85 -15.66 39.55
N ASN A 45 2.43 -14.49 39.10
CA ASN A 45 1.05 -14.14 38.75
C ASN A 45 0.79 -14.16 37.23
N ALA A 46 1.72 -14.65 36.39
CA ALA A 46 1.61 -14.60 34.93
C ALA A 46 0.27 -15.11 34.36
N PHE A 47 -0.25 -16.24 34.87
CA PHE A 47 -1.53 -16.82 34.44
C PHE A 47 -2.78 -16.18 35.08
N GLN A 48 -2.61 -15.18 35.95
CA GLN A 48 -3.69 -14.45 36.61
C GLN A 48 -3.94 -13.07 35.99
N LEU A 49 -3.02 -12.58 35.13
CA LEU A 49 -3.15 -11.33 34.41
C LEU A 49 -3.95 -11.52 33.10
N PRO A 50 -4.89 -10.63 32.77
CA PRO A 50 -5.57 -10.65 31.48
C PRO A 50 -4.62 -10.22 30.36
N PRO A 51 -4.85 -10.66 29.11
CA PRO A 51 -4.04 -10.28 27.95
C PRO A 51 -4.24 -8.81 27.53
N SER A 52 -5.25 -8.13 28.05
CA SER A 52 -5.64 -6.76 27.71
C SER A 52 -6.30 -6.06 28.91
N ALA A 53 -6.53 -4.74 28.78
CA ALA A 53 -7.19 -3.88 29.78
C ALA A 53 -6.54 -3.89 31.18
N LEU A 54 -5.21 -4.06 31.24
CA LEU A 54 -4.45 -4.16 32.50
C LEU A 54 -4.70 -3.00 33.47
N HIS A 55 -4.96 -1.78 32.97
CA HIS A 55 -5.30 -0.62 33.81
C HIS A 55 -6.60 -0.80 34.60
N VAL A 56 -7.64 -1.35 33.98
CA VAL A 56 -8.91 -1.69 34.64
C VAL A 56 -8.69 -2.83 35.64
N TYR A 57 -8.03 -3.90 35.19
CA TYR A 57 -7.73 -5.05 36.05
C TYR A 57 -6.92 -4.68 37.30
N TYR A 58 -5.93 -3.78 37.18
CA TYR A 58 -5.17 -3.31 38.33
C TYR A 58 -5.99 -2.42 39.27
N LYS A 59 -6.96 -1.63 38.76
CA LYS A 59 -7.95 -0.88 39.59
C LYS A 59 -8.78 -1.87 40.42
N GLU A 60 -9.41 -2.83 39.75
CA GLU A 60 -10.23 -3.88 40.36
C GLU A 60 -9.46 -4.74 41.37
N LEU A 61 -8.21 -5.11 41.04
CA LEU A 61 -7.35 -5.89 41.91
C LEU A 61 -6.97 -5.12 43.18
N GLY A 62 -6.71 -3.82 43.06
CA GLY A 62 -6.50 -2.94 44.21
C GLY A 62 -7.72 -2.88 45.13
N GLN A 63 -8.91 -2.70 44.56
CA GLN A 63 -10.18 -2.73 45.29
C GLN A 63 -10.40 -4.08 45.99
N LYS A 64 -10.22 -5.20 45.29
CA LYS A 64 -10.36 -6.56 45.81
C LYS A 64 -9.38 -6.90 46.94
N LEU A 65 -8.17 -6.33 46.90
CA LEU A 65 -7.16 -6.49 47.94
C LEU A 65 -7.26 -5.45 49.06
N GLY A 66 -8.18 -4.48 48.97
CA GLY A 66 -8.30 -3.38 49.92
C GLY A 66 -7.07 -2.47 49.97
N SER A 67 -6.33 -2.35 48.86
CA SER A 67 -5.06 -1.62 48.83
C SER A 67 -4.93 -0.69 47.62
N LYS A 68 -4.40 0.50 47.87
CA LYS A 68 -4.12 1.53 46.85
C LYS A 68 -2.73 1.39 46.19
N ILE A 69 -1.88 0.52 46.72
CA ILE A 69 -0.62 0.06 46.12
C ILE A 69 -0.57 -1.47 46.17
N ILE A 70 -0.28 -2.11 45.05
CA ILE A 70 -0.27 -3.58 44.91
C ILE A 70 1.00 -4.05 44.21
N HIS A 71 1.33 -5.34 44.32
CA HIS A 71 2.35 -5.95 43.47
C HIS A 71 1.80 -7.10 42.62
N VAL A 72 2.44 -7.36 41.49
CA VAL A 72 2.33 -8.63 40.76
C VAL A 72 3.74 -9.10 40.39
N ASP A 73 3.99 -10.41 40.46
CA ASP A 73 5.23 -11.02 39.99
C ASP A 73 4.99 -11.68 38.63
N VAL A 74 5.91 -11.52 37.68
CA VAL A 74 5.84 -12.23 36.39
C VAL A 74 7.22 -12.82 36.09
N PHE A 75 7.33 -14.15 36.22
CA PHE A 75 8.60 -14.90 36.09
C PHE A 75 9.74 -14.35 36.96
N GLY A 76 9.45 -13.89 38.18
CA GLY A 76 10.44 -13.32 39.11
C GLY A 76 10.73 -11.83 38.91
N ASN A 77 10.09 -11.16 37.95
CA ASN A 77 10.13 -9.70 37.82
C ASN A 77 9.03 -9.10 38.70
N THR A 78 9.39 -8.17 39.58
CA THR A 78 8.45 -7.49 40.49
C THR A 78 7.87 -6.23 39.86
N PHE A 79 6.55 -6.19 39.71
CA PHE A 79 5.78 -5.04 39.23
C PHE A 79 5.02 -4.44 40.42
N ILE A 80 5.20 -3.15 40.66
CA ILE A 80 4.47 -2.37 41.68
C ILE A 80 3.48 -1.48 40.96
N ILE A 81 2.19 -1.65 41.22
CA ILE A 81 1.15 -0.83 40.62
C ILE A 81 0.62 0.15 41.67
N ILE A 82 0.58 1.43 41.31
CA ILE A 82 0.11 2.52 42.16
C ILE A 82 -1.22 3.01 41.60
N ASN A 83 -2.30 2.83 42.35
CA ASN A 83 -3.66 3.26 41.96
C ASN A 83 -4.05 4.62 42.58
N ASP A 84 -3.21 5.22 43.43
CA ASP A 84 -3.50 6.47 44.15
C ASP A 84 -2.48 7.57 43.84
N VAL A 85 -2.99 8.77 43.59
CA VAL A 85 -2.18 9.93 43.17
C VAL A 85 -1.25 10.45 44.26
N ARG A 86 -1.60 10.30 45.55
CA ARG A 86 -0.77 10.73 46.68
C ARG A 86 0.44 9.80 46.81
N ILE A 87 0.20 8.50 46.71
CA ILE A 87 1.27 7.48 46.65
C ILE A 87 2.18 7.73 45.43
N ALA A 88 1.60 8.06 44.27
CA ALA A 88 2.38 8.33 43.06
C ALA A 88 3.23 9.61 43.19
N SER A 89 2.73 10.70 43.78
CA SER A 89 3.55 11.89 44.09
C SER A 89 4.61 11.58 45.15
N ASP A 90 4.28 10.87 46.22
CA ASP A 90 5.27 10.51 47.25
C ASP A 90 6.45 9.72 46.69
N LEU A 91 6.19 8.72 45.83
CA LEU A 91 7.24 7.85 45.28
C LEU A 91 7.92 8.47 44.04
N LEU A 92 7.13 8.87 43.03
CA LEU A 92 7.67 9.23 41.71
C LEU A 92 8.16 10.68 41.63
N GLU A 93 7.69 11.56 42.52
CA GLU A 93 8.06 12.98 42.57
C GLU A 93 8.94 13.30 43.78
N LYS A 94 8.45 13.10 45.02
CA LYS A 94 9.20 13.42 46.24
C LYS A 94 10.42 12.49 46.41
N ARG A 95 10.27 11.19 46.15
CA ARG A 95 11.37 10.21 46.11
C ARG A 95 11.94 9.98 44.69
N SER A 96 11.77 10.95 43.79
CA SER A 96 12.22 10.86 42.39
C SER A 96 13.70 10.49 42.18
N ALA A 97 14.58 10.61 43.18
CA ALA A 97 15.94 10.08 43.11
C ALA A 97 15.99 8.56 42.90
N ILE A 98 15.12 7.80 43.58
CA ILE A 98 15.06 6.34 43.52
C ILE A 98 14.22 5.86 42.33
N TYR A 99 13.12 6.57 42.04
CA TYR A 99 12.08 6.12 41.10
C TYR A 99 12.21 6.68 39.66
N SER A 100 13.17 7.55 39.34
CA SER A 100 13.24 8.18 37.99
C SER A 100 13.94 7.35 36.91
N SER A 101 14.36 6.12 37.19
CA SER A 101 14.98 5.27 36.16
C SER A 101 13.92 4.58 35.27
N ARG A 102 14.39 3.91 34.23
CA ARG A 102 13.57 3.10 33.31
C ARG A 102 14.03 1.65 33.33
N PRO A 103 13.12 0.67 33.15
CA PRO A 103 13.52 -0.72 33.00
C PRO A 103 14.33 -0.89 31.72
N HIS A 104 15.23 -1.87 31.72
CA HIS A 104 15.90 -2.30 30.51
C HIS A 104 14.89 -3.06 29.62
N VAL A 105 14.86 -2.75 28.32
CA VAL A 105 14.00 -3.40 27.34
C VAL A 105 14.90 -4.19 26.37
N PRO A 106 15.06 -5.51 26.56
CA PRO A 106 15.98 -6.34 25.78
C PRO A 106 15.81 -6.23 24.26
N MET A 107 14.58 -6.09 23.76
CA MET A 107 14.32 -5.91 22.34
C MET A 107 14.99 -4.64 21.77
N LEU A 108 15.05 -3.54 22.54
CA LEU A 108 15.72 -2.31 22.10
C LEU A 108 17.25 -2.48 22.00
N ASP A 109 17.87 -3.44 22.69
CA ASP A 109 19.27 -3.82 22.41
C ASP A 109 19.40 -4.49 21.04
N VAL A 110 18.42 -5.32 20.67
CA VAL A 110 18.42 -6.08 19.40
C VAL A 110 18.20 -5.14 18.21
N VAL A 111 17.36 -4.10 18.36
CA VAL A 111 17.20 -3.00 17.39
C VAL A 111 18.43 -2.07 17.38
N GLY A 112 19.23 -2.07 18.46
CA GLY A 112 20.37 -1.15 18.62
C GLY A 112 19.95 0.27 19.06
N THR A 113 18.78 0.43 19.67
CA THR A 113 18.16 1.73 20.02
C THR A 113 18.07 1.98 21.53
N SER A 114 18.49 1.04 22.37
CA SER A 114 18.38 1.13 23.84
C SER A 114 19.14 2.31 24.48
N ALA A 115 20.04 2.95 23.73
CA ALA A 115 20.79 4.14 24.13
C ALA A 115 20.42 5.41 23.31
N GLU A 116 19.26 5.46 22.65
CA GLU A 116 18.95 6.55 21.70
C GLU A 116 17.91 7.55 22.17
N PHE A 117 16.82 7.10 22.82
CA PHE A 117 15.66 7.95 23.13
C PHE A 117 15.43 8.15 24.64
N PHE A 118 15.39 9.40 25.11
CA PHE A 118 15.26 9.74 26.53
C PHE A 118 13.96 9.26 27.21
N SER A 119 12.92 8.90 26.45
CA SER A 119 11.73 8.22 26.99
C SER A 119 12.10 6.88 27.66
N PHE A 120 13.03 6.14 27.04
CA PHE A 120 13.48 4.81 27.46
C PHE A 120 14.82 4.80 28.19
N LEU A 121 15.68 5.81 28.01
CA LEU A 121 16.96 5.89 28.72
C LEU A 121 16.78 5.78 30.25
N PRO A 122 17.61 4.99 30.95
CA PRO A 122 17.76 5.03 32.41
C PRO A 122 18.08 6.44 32.92
N TYR A 123 17.95 6.69 34.23
CA TYR A 123 18.29 7.99 34.80
C TYR A 123 19.82 8.21 34.78
N SER A 124 20.29 8.92 33.75
CA SER A 124 21.71 9.10 33.44
C SER A 124 22.03 10.55 33.03
N GLU A 125 23.30 10.87 32.84
CA GLU A 125 23.71 12.16 32.26
C GLU A 125 23.22 12.33 30.82
N GLN A 126 23.30 11.29 29.98
CA GLN A 126 22.76 11.31 28.62
C GLN A 126 21.25 11.67 28.61
N TRP A 127 20.48 11.06 29.51
CA TRP A 127 19.06 11.39 29.68
C TRP A 127 18.86 12.87 30.07
N ARG A 128 19.67 13.39 31.00
CA ARG A 128 19.61 14.81 31.40
C ARG A 128 19.92 15.73 30.23
N ASN A 129 20.90 15.39 29.40
CA ASN A 129 21.36 16.22 28.28
C ASN A 129 20.31 16.26 27.16
N GLN A 130 19.79 15.11 26.72
CA GLN A 130 18.70 15.06 25.74
C GLN A 130 17.43 15.77 26.23
N ARG A 131 16.99 15.52 27.49
CA ARG A 131 15.83 16.22 28.05
C ARG A 131 16.06 17.73 28.19
N ARG A 132 17.28 18.16 28.53
CA ARG A 132 17.63 19.59 28.61
C ARG A 132 17.52 20.25 27.23
N MET A 133 18.07 19.62 26.19
CA MET A 133 17.98 20.10 24.81
C MET A 133 16.52 20.28 24.37
N PHE A 134 15.66 19.29 24.62
CA PHE A 134 14.22 19.40 24.38
C PHE A 134 13.62 20.59 25.14
N VAL A 135 13.78 20.65 26.47
CA VAL A 135 13.09 21.62 27.35
C VAL A 135 13.60 23.06 27.14
N GLN A 136 14.84 23.25 26.69
CA GLN A 136 15.38 24.57 26.36
C GLN A 136 14.67 25.17 25.13
N TYR A 137 14.43 24.37 24.09
CA TYR A 137 13.74 24.84 22.90
C TYR A 137 12.21 24.87 23.08
N PHE A 138 11.64 23.77 23.57
CA PHE A 138 10.21 23.58 23.84
C PHE A 138 9.87 23.93 25.30
N SER A 139 10.26 25.13 25.74
CA SER A 139 9.83 25.67 27.03
C SER A 139 8.45 26.32 26.92
N GLU A 140 7.67 26.36 28.00
CA GLU A 140 6.35 27.01 28.03
C GLU A 140 6.41 28.50 27.61
N LYS A 141 7.55 29.17 27.84
CA LYS A 141 7.81 30.54 27.36
C LYS A 141 7.71 30.66 25.83
N ASN A 142 8.05 29.61 25.11
CA ASN A 142 8.06 29.56 23.64
C ASN A 142 6.75 28.97 23.07
N LEU A 143 5.80 28.55 23.92
CA LEU A 143 4.52 27.98 23.50
C LEU A 143 3.73 28.81 22.48
N PRO A 144 3.75 30.16 22.45
CA PRO A 144 3.06 30.92 21.41
C PRO A 144 3.49 30.53 19.98
N ARG A 145 4.78 30.26 19.75
CA ARG A 145 5.32 29.82 18.45
C ARG A 145 4.75 28.46 18.02
N GLU A 146 4.76 27.49 18.93
CA GLU A 146 4.26 26.14 18.61
C GLU A 146 2.74 26.13 18.47
N SER A 147 2.05 27.01 19.21
CA SER A 147 0.61 27.20 19.15
C SER A 147 0.21 27.83 17.80
N GLU A 148 0.96 28.84 17.33
CA GLU A 148 0.77 29.41 15.99
C GLU A 148 0.90 28.34 14.89
N LYS A 149 1.87 27.42 14.98
CA LYS A 149 1.96 26.27 14.06
C LYS A 149 0.79 25.29 14.16
N ALA A 150 0.28 25.03 15.36
CA ALA A 150 -0.94 24.22 15.53
C ALA A 150 -2.18 24.90 14.91
N LEU A 151 -2.34 26.21 15.07
CA LEU A 151 -3.39 27.01 14.43
C LEU A 151 -3.26 27.00 12.90
N GLU A 152 -2.04 27.21 12.39
CA GLU A 152 -1.73 27.20 10.96
C GLU A 152 -2.14 25.86 10.33
N MET A 153 -1.72 24.73 10.91
CA MET A 153 -2.06 23.40 10.38
C MET A 153 -3.54 23.05 10.59
N THR A 154 -4.19 23.58 11.63
CA THR A 154 -5.64 23.42 11.82
C THR A 154 -6.41 24.08 10.67
N ARG A 155 -6.02 25.31 10.30
CA ARG A 155 -6.66 26.07 9.21
C ARG A 155 -6.27 25.61 7.81
N LYS A 156 -5.02 25.17 7.59
CA LYS A 156 -4.51 24.74 6.26
C LYS A 156 -4.76 23.25 5.94
N ALA A 157 -4.79 22.37 6.93
CA ALA A 157 -4.92 20.93 6.73
C ALA A 157 -6.19 20.34 7.36
N LEU A 158 -6.37 20.47 8.68
CA LEU A 158 -7.42 19.73 9.40
C LEU A 158 -8.84 20.08 8.95
N LEU A 159 -9.27 21.36 9.09
CA LEU A 159 -10.63 21.75 8.72
C LEU A 159 -10.90 21.61 7.21
N PRO A 160 -9.99 22.02 6.31
CA PRO A 160 -10.21 21.84 4.87
C PRO A 160 -10.31 20.37 4.45
N ASN A 161 -9.61 19.45 5.12
CA ASN A 161 -9.72 18.02 4.84
C ASN A 161 -11.03 17.43 5.38
N LEU A 162 -11.41 17.77 6.62
CA LEU A 162 -12.70 17.37 7.19
C LEU A 162 -13.90 17.92 6.40
N TYR A 163 -13.77 19.09 5.76
CA TYR A 163 -14.80 19.63 4.87
C TYR A 163 -14.92 18.83 3.56
N GLN A 164 -13.80 18.42 2.97
CA GLN A 164 -13.77 17.80 1.63
C GLN A 164 -13.99 16.29 1.64
N THR A 165 -13.35 15.55 2.55
CA THR A 165 -13.53 14.10 2.67
C THR A 165 -13.70 13.67 4.14
N PRO A 166 -14.83 14.04 4.78
CA PRO A 166 -15.10 13.75 6.19
C PRO A 166 -15.04 12.24 6.53
N GLN A 167 -15.26 11.36 5.57
CA GLN A 167 -15.18 9.90 5.76
C GLN A 167 -13.75 9.42 6.15
N ASP A 168 -12.70 10.15 5.73
CA ASP A 168 -11.31 9.79 6.02
C ASP A 168 -10.77 10.48 7.31
N PHE A 169 -11.67 10.87 8.24
CA PHE A 169 -11.29 11.71 9.40
C PHE A 169 -10.17 11.13 10.27
N ASN A 170 -10.02 9.80 10.33
CA ASN A 170 -8.93 9.15 11.06
C ASN A 170 -7.56 9.54 10.47
N ASP A 171 -7.44 9.52 9.15
CA ASP A 171 -6.21 9.88 8.45
C ASP A 171 -5.99 11.39 8.48
N HIS A 172 -7.07 12.19 8.47
CA HIS A 172 -6.97 13.64 8.66
C HIS A 172 -6.47 14.04 10.05
N CYS A 173 -6.86 13.30 11.09
CA CYS A 173 -6.31 13.48 12.44
C CYS A 173 -4.81 13.15 12.48
N THR A 174 -4.44 11.99 11.91
CA THR A 174 -3.06 11.51 11.81
C THR A 174 -2.18 12.51 11.04
N GLY A 175 -2.61 12.92 9.85
CA GLY A 175 -1.91 13.88 8.99
C GLY A 175 -1.78 15.27 9.62
N PHE A 176 -2.82 15.77 10.29
CA PHE A 176 -2.76 17.04 11.01
C PHE A 176 -1.71 17.04 12.13
N VAL A 177 -1.72 16.03 13.00
CA VAL A 177 -0.76 15.94 14.11
C VAL A 177 0.66 15.74 13.57
N GLY A 178 0.83 14.90 12.54
CA GLY A 178 2.11 14.74 11.85
C GLY A 178 2.62 16.06 11.26
N ALA A 179 1.74 16.87 10.66
CA ALA A 179 2.11 18.16 10.10
C ALA A 179 2.57 19.16 11.16
N VAL A 180 1.87 19.24 12.30
CA VAL A 180 2.32 20.06 13.44
C VAL A 180 3.68 19.58 13.94
N ALA A 181 3.87 18.26 14.09
CA ALA A 181 5.12 17.68 14.57
C ALA A 181 6.31 17.94 13.63
N ILE A 182 6.16 17.79 12.30
CA ILE A 182 7.21 18.17 11.33
C ILE A 182 7.47 19.68 11.36
N SER A 183 6.42 20.51 11.42
CA SER A 183 6.57 21.97 11.39
C SER A 183 7.39 22.49 12.57
N ILE A 184 7.09 22.05 13.80
CA ILE A 184 7.83 22.51 15.00
C ILE A 184 9.22 21.89 15.13
N THR A 185 9.41 20.66 14.64
CA THR A 185 10.67 19.92 14.78
C THR A 185 11.68 20.27 13.70
N TYR A 186 11.23 20.34 12.44
CA TYR A 186 12.08 20.49 11.27
C TYR A 186 11.80 21.78 10.47
N GLY A 187 10.61 22.36 10.55
CA GLY A 187 10.27 23.59 9.81
C GLY A 187 10.08 23.35 8.31
N LEU A 188 9.92 22.09 7.91
CA LEU A 188 9.70 21.69 6.53
C LEU A 188 8.24 21.96 6.10
N PRO A 189 7.99 22.24 4.82
CA PRO A 189 6.63 22.25 4.27
C PRO A 189 6.04 20.83 4.37
N VAL A 190 4.76 20.74 4.71
CA VAL A 190 4.05 19.46 4.85
C VAL A 190 2.91 19.40 3.85
N ARG A 191 2.75 18.26 3.18
CA ARG A 191 1.63 18.01 2.27
C ARG A 191 0.33 17.95 3.07
N ARG A 192 -0.73 18.53 2.49
CA ARG A 192 -2.07 18.56 3.10
C ARG A 192 -2.69 17.16 3.27
N ARG A 193 -2.27 16.17 2.47
CA ARG A 193 -2.67 14.75 2.54
C ARG A 193 -1.47 13.87 2.22
N SER A 194 -1.46 12.65 2.78
CA SER A 194 -0.51 11.57 2.51
C SER A 194 0.96 12.02 2.45
N ASP A 195 1.43 12.71 3.48
CA ASP A 195 2.80 13.20 3.53
C ASP A 195 3.80 12.04 3.78
N PRO A 196 4.83 11.86 2.93
CA PRO A 196 5.79 10.76 3.07
C PRO A 196 6.53 10.74 4.42
N LEU A 197 6.82 11.90 5.02
CA LEU A 197 7.52 11.97 6.31
C LEU A 197 6.61 11.52 7.45
N VAL A 198 5.30 11.76 7.34
CA VAL A 198 4.31 11.28 8.31
C VAL A 198 4.21 9.75 8.26
N HIS A 199 4.07 9.16 7.06
CA HIS A 199 4.00 7.71 6.90
C HIS A 199 5.30 6.99 7.29
N LEU A 200 6.47 7.53 6.90
CA LEU A 200 7.77 7.01 7.33
C LEU A 200 7.87 6.94 8.86
N SER A 201 7.40 7.99 9.53
CA SER A 201 7.48 8.09 10.99
C SER A 201 6.47 7.19 11.70
N GLU A 202 5.28 6.96 11.14
CA GLU A 202 4.32 5.96 11.63
C GLU A 202 4.93 4.55 11.59
N GLU A 203 5.56 4.17 10.47
CA GLU A 203 6.20 2.87 10.28
C GLU A 203 7.44 2.70 11.19
N ALA A 204 8.22 3.77 11.39
CA ALA A 204 9.41 3.74 12.25
C ALA A 204 9.10 3.74 13.76
N ILE A 205 8.21 4.63 14.21
CA ILE A 205 7.92 4.85 15.63
C ILE A 205 6.81 3.92 16.11
N VAL A 206 5.62 4.00 15.54
CA VAL A 206 4.44 3.28 16.05
C VAL A 206 4.61 1.79 15.80
N LYS A 207 4.83 1.38 14.55
CA LYS A 207 4.96 -0.05 14.18
C LYS A 207 6.33 -0.64 14.51
N GLY A 208 7.33 0.19 14.81
CA GLY A 208 8.69 -0.22 15.15
C GLY A 208 9.04 -0.05 16.63
N LEU A 209 9.31 1.18 17.05
CA LEU A 209 9.80 1.50 18.39
C LEU A 209 8.79 1.16 19.50
N SER A 210 7.51 1.54 19.36
CA SER A 210 6.46 1.28 20.35
C SER A 210 6.17 -0.22 20.46
N VAL A 211 6.08 -0.95 19.34
CA VAL A 211 5.91 -2.42 19.33
C VAL A 211 7.13 -3.14 19.94
N SER A 212 8.34 -2.63 19.74
CA SER A 212 9.56 -3.21 20.35
C SER A 212 9.54 -3.18 21.88
N ALA A 213 8.85 -2.22 22.49
CA ALA A 213 8.67 -2.14 23.94
C ALA A 213 7.54 -3.06 24.48
N SER A 214 6.80 -3.74 23.60
CA SER A 214 5.68 -4.61 23.99
C SER A 214 6.14 -5.88 24.72
N PRO A 215 5.41 -6.35 25.76
CA PRO A 215 5.61 -7.67 26.35
C PRO A 215 5.28 -8.84 25.39
N GLY A 216 4.68 -8.57 24.23
CA GLY A 216 4.43 -9.57 23.19
C GLY A 216 5.71 -10.18 22.60
N TYR A 217 6.84 -9.46 22.63
CA TYR A 217 8.14 -10.02 22.31
C TYR A 217 8.73 -10.77 23.50
N LEU A 218 8.77 -12.10 23.43
CA LEU A 218 9.29 -12.96 24.51
C LEU A 218 10.72 -12.62 24.97
N VAL A 219 11.55 -12.00 24.11
CA VAL A 219 12.90 -11.53 24.50
C VAL A 219 12.86 -10.46 25.59
N ASN A 220 11.77 -9.68 25.70
CA ASN A 220 11.58 -8.71 26.78
C ASN A 220 11.29 -9.37 28.14
N LEU A 221 10.68 -10.56 28.17
CA LEU A 221 10.49 -11.36 29.38
C LEU A 221 11.70 -12.27 29.69
N PHE A 222 12.37 -12.74 28.64
CA PHE A 222 13.48 -13.68 28.71
C PHE A 222 14.70 -13.12 27.96
N PRO A 223 15.49 -12.22 28.59
CA PRO A 223 16.58 -11.49 27.91
C PRO A 223 17.64 -12.38 27.26
N PHE A 224 17.82 -13.62 27.75
CA PHE A 224 18.76 -14.58 27.17
C PHE A 224 18.40 -15.00 25.74
N LEU A 225 17.13 -14.84 25.31
CA LEU A 225 16.72 -15.14 23.94
C LEU A 225 17.44 -14.27 22.91
N LYS A 226 17.96 -13.09 23.28
CA LYS A 226 18.72 -12.22 22.35
C LYS A 226 20.00 -12.87 21.81
N TYR A 227 20.52 -13.88 22.51
CA TYR A 227 21.69 -14.66 22.11
C TYR A 227 21.36 -15.86 21.19
N LEU A 228 20.08 -16.14 20.93
CA LEU A 228 19.70 -17.19 19.97
C LEU A 228 20.20 -16.85 18.55
N PRO A 229 20.78 -17.80 17.79
CA PRO A 229 21.14 -17.58 16.39
C PRO A 229 19.92 -17.23 15.52
N ASP A 230 20.13 -16.38 14.51
CA ASP A 230 19.09 -15.86 13.60
C ASP A 230 18.30 -16.92 12.81
N TRP A 231 18.83 -18.14 12.70
CA TRP A 231 18.16 -19.27 12.05
C TRP A 231 17.19 -20.02 12.98
N THR A 232 17.21 -19.75 14.29
CA THR A 232 16.41 -20.54 15.26
C THR A 232 14.90 -20.23 15.15
N PRO A 233 14.03 -21.24 15.21
CA PRO A 233 12.58 -21.03 15.27
C PRO A 233 12.22 -20.10 16.44
N GLY A 234 11.42 -19.06 16.17
CA GLY A 234 11.07 -18.03 17.15
C GLY A 234 11.98 -16.80 17.15
N ALA A 235 13.12 -16.80 16.45
CA ALA A 235 14.01 -15.63 16.34
C ALA A 235 13.51 -14.52 15.37
N GLN A 236 12.23 -14.54 14.98
CA GLN A 236 11.63 -13.54 14.08
C GLN A 236 11.84 -12.10 14.57
N PHE A 237 11.84 -11.88 15.90
CA PHE A 237 12.12 -10.58 16.51
C PHE A 237 13.46 -9.98 16.07
N LYS A 238 14.46 -10.77 15.66
CA LYS A 238 15.74 -10.27 15.12
C LYS A 238 15.62 -9.71 13.70
N ARG A 239 14.70 -10.24 12.89
CA ARG A 239 14.40 -9.72 11.54
C ARG A 239 13.57 -8.46 11.66
N ASP A 240 12.56 -8.47 12.53
CA ASP A 240 11.77 -7.29 12.86
C ASP A 240 12.68 -6.17 13.36
N ALA A 241 13.64 -6.47 14.23
CA ALA A 241 14.60 -5.50 14.75
C ALA A 241 15.49 -4.85 13.67
N ARG A 242 15.90 -5.58 12.62
CA ARG A 242 16.63 -4.99 11.48
C ARG A 242 15.76 -4.00 10.71
N ARG A 243 14.55 -4.41 10.33
CA ARG A 243 13.57 -3.53 9.67
C ARG A 243 13.27 -2.28 10.51
N PHE A 244 13.15 -2.43 11.83
CA PHE A 244 12.92 -1.31 12.73
C PHE A 244 14.14 -0.38 12.81
N ARG A 245 15.37 -0.91 12.80
CA ARG A 245 16.58 -0.10 12.72
C ARG A 245 16.63 0.71 11.43
N GLU A 246 16.43 0.06 10.28
CA GLU A 246 16.43 0.70 8.95
C GLU A 246 15.44 1.87 8.89
N ASN A 247 14.20 1.68 9.35
CA ASN A 247 13.19 2.74 9.38
C ASN A 247 13.54 3.87 10.37
N LEU A 248 14.16 3.56 11.51
CA LEU A 248 14.59 4.55 12.50
C LEU A 248 15.80 5.38 12.00
N ASP A 249 16.73 4.76 11.28
CA ASP A 249 17.83 5.50 10.62
C ASP A 249 17.29 6.47 9.58
N ARG A 250 16.31 6.03 8.77
CA ARG A 250 15.61 6.88 7.80
C ARG A 250 14.88 8.04 8.46
N VAL A 251 14.11 7.81 9.53
CA VAL A 251 13.35 8.88 10.21
C VAL A 251 14.24 9.91 10.92
N MET A 252 15.46 9.51 11.32
CA MET A 252 16.46 10.43 11.87
C MET A 252 17.19 11.24 10.79
N GLU A 253 17.45 10.66 9.62
CA GLU A 253 18.35 11.22 8.62
C GLU A 253 17.64 11.94 7.45
N GLU A 254 16.49 11.45 6.98
CA GLU A 254 15.77 12.06 5.84
C GLU A 254 15.26 13.49 6.15
N PRO A 255 14.55 13.75 7.27
CA PRO A 255 14.10 15.11 7.59
C PRO A 255 15.29 16.02 7.93
N TYR A 256 16.31 15.48 8.60
CA TYR A 256 17.53 16.20 8.94
C TYR A 256 18.24 16.77 7.71
N ARG A 257 18.49 15.92 6.69
CA ARG A 257 19.11 16.35 5.43
C ARG A 257 18.26 17.38 4.68
N ALA A 258 16.94 17.28 4.75
CA ALA A 258 16.05 18.28 4.17
C ALA A 258 16.18 19.66 4.86
N VAL A 259 16.34 19.69 6.18
CA VAL A 259 16.62 20.93 6.93
C VAL A 259 17.99 21.51 6.56
N GLN A 260 19.04 20.68 6.48
CA GLN A 260 20.36 21.14 6.07
C GLN A 260 20.34 21.79 4.66
N ARG A 261 19.65 21.17 3.69
CA ARG A 261 19.49 21.75 2.34
C ARG A 261 18.83 23.12 2.40
N LYS A 262 17.68 23.25 3.07
CA LYS A 262 16.99 24.54 3.23
C LYS A 262 17.82 25.62 3.94
N ILE A 263 18.64 25.25 4.93
CA ILE A 263 19.60 26.18 5.55
C ILE A 263 20.65 26.64 4.53
N SER A 264 21.19 25.73 3.70
CA SER A 264 22.17 26.08 2.66
C SER A 264 21.59 26.90 1.50
N GLU A 265 20.30 26.74 1.22
CA GLU A 265 19.52 27.50 0.23
C GLU A 265 19.10 28.89 0.73
N GLY A 266 19.27 29.18 2.03
CA GLY A 266 18.83 30.42 2.67
C GLY A 266 17.35 30.44 3.10
N GLU A 267 16.58 29.37 2.81
CA GLU A 267 15.16 29.22 3.16
C GLU A 267 14.95 28.63 4.57
N CYS A 268 15.52 29.27 5.59
CA CYS A 268 15.47 28.73 6.95
C CYS A 268 14.20 29.15 7.72
N THR A 269 13.23 28.24 7.85
CA THR A 269 12.16 28.34 8.86
C THR A 269 12.71 27.99 10.24
N THR A 270 12.40 28.78 11.28
CA THR A 270 12.77 28.48 12.66
C THR A 270 12.07 27.20 13.15
N SER A 271 12.85 26.19 13.50
CA SER A 271 12.41 24.90 14.03
C SER A 271 13.41 24.39 15.07
N PHE A 272 13.06 23.31 15.79
CA PHE A 272 13.99 22.69 16.74
C PHE A 272 15.34 22.40 16.08
N MET A 273 15.32 21.72 14.93
CA MET A 273 16.53 21.31 14.23
C MET A 273 17.35 22.50 13.73
N SER A 274 16.74 23.50 13.10
CA SER A 274 17.49 24.65 12.56
C SER A 274 18.11 25.48 13.69
N ALA A 275 17.36 25.73 14.77
CA ALA A 275 17.86 26.49 15.92
C ALA A 275 18.95 25.74 16.71
N THR A 276 18.85 24.41 16.88
CA THR A 276 19.90 23.66 17.59
C THR A 276 21.18 23.53 16.76
N LEU A 277 21.06 23.41 15.42
CA LEU A 277 22.21 23.43 14.52
C LEU A 277 22.92 24.78 14.54
N GLU A 278 22.18 25.89 14.42
CA GLU A 278 22.73 27.24 14.48
C GLU A 278 23.44 27.51 15.81
N ALA A 279 22.79 27.19 16.94
CA ALA A 279 23.35 27.40 18.28
C ALA A 279 24.60 26.56 18.60
N SER A 280 24.86 25.51 17.81
CA SER A 280 25.97 24.57 18.05
C SER A 280 27.09 24.68 17.01
N ARG A 281 26.92 25.51 15.96
CA ARG A 281 27.81 25.59 14.79
C ARG A 281 29.30 25.77 15.14
N ASP A 282 29.60 26.54 16.18
CA ASP A 282 30.98 26.83 16.62
C ASP A 282 31.45 25.93 17.78
N ASN A 283 30.74 24.83 18.07
CA ASN A 283 31.07 23.93 19.17
C ASN A 283 32.16 22.91 18.77
N PRO A 284 33.24 22.75 19.53
CA PRO A 284 34.28 21.74 19.26
C PRO A 284 33.77 20.30 19.18
N ASP A 285 32.66 19.97 19.85
CA ASP A 285 32.06 18.64 19.88
C ASP A 285 30.83 18.53 18.94
N PHE A 286 30.78 19.31 17.85
CA PHE A 286 29.62 19.42 16.95
C PHE A 286 29.05 18.07 16.52
N ASP A 287 29.86 17.16 15.96
CA ASP A 287 29.42 15.85 15.46
C ASP A 287 28.70 15.01 16.54
N ALA A 288 29.21 15.05 17.77
CA ALA A 288 28.62 14.35 18.90
C ALA A 288 27.28 14.97 19.33
N GLN A 289 27.14 16.30 19.21
CA GLN A 289 25.89 17.01 19.49
C GLN A 289 24.87 16.85 18.37
N GLU A 290 25.28 16.88 17.09
CA GLU A 290 24.46 16.64 15.91
C GLU A 290 23.71 15.29 16.04
N PHE A 291 24.43 14.24 16.42
CA PHE A 291 23.84 12.92 16.63
C PHE A 291 22.83 12.89 17.79
N GLN A 292 22.98 13.73 18.82
CA GLN A 292 21.96 13.88 19.86
C GLN A 292 20.77 14.72 19.37
N MET A 293 20.98 15.75 18.53
CA MET A 293 19.89 16.54 17.94
C MET A 293 18.97 15.68 17.09
N LYS A 294 19.51 14.84 16.20
CA LYS A 294 18.71 13.90 15.38
C LYS A 294 17.85 12.99 16.24
N LYS A 295 18.41 12.45 17.32
CA LYS A 295 17.70 11.59 18.29
C LYS A 295 16.57 12.32 19.01
N VAL A 296 16.84 13.53 19.51
CA VAL A 296 15.81 14.34 20.17
C VAL A 296 14.72 14.74 19.18
N ALA A 297 15.07 15.13 17.95
CA ALA A 297 14.11 15.49 16.90
C ALA A 297 13.18 14.32 16.50
N ALA A 298 13.74 13.14 16.21
CA ALA A 298 12.95 11.95 15.93
C ALA A 298 12.02 11.57 17.11
N GLN A 299 12.49 11.78 18.34
CA GLN A 299 11.67 11.57 19.53
C GLN A 299 10.56 12.61 19.72
N VAL A 300 10.81 13.88 19.39
CA VAL A 300 9.79 14.95 19.40
C VAL A 300 8.65 14.56 18.46
N PHE A 301 8.99 14.19 17.22
CA PHE A 301 8.00 13.75 16.24
C PHE A 301 7.23 12.53 16.76
N GLY A 302 7.93 11.46 17.10
CA GLY A 302 7.32 10.19 17.48
C GLY A 302 6.39 10.28 18.70
N ALA A 303 6.82 11.01 19.74
CA ALA A 303 6.02 11.19 20.94
C ALA A 303 4.79 12.08 20.73
N ALA A 304 4.91 13.13 19.92
CA ALA A 304 3.79 14.03 19.60
C ALA A 304 2.73 13.33 18.74
N PHE A 305 3.16 12.51 17.78
CA PHE A 305 2.33 11.87 16.79
C PHE A 305 1.32 10.87 17.38
N GLU A 306 1.79 9.79 18.00
CA GLU A 306 0.93 8.69 18.49
C GLU A 306 -0.07 9.19 19.54
N THR A 307 0.41 9.99 20.51
CA THR A 307 -0.39 10.40 21.67
C THR A 307 -1.43 11.49 21.35
N THR A 308 -1.07 12.48 20.53
CA THR A 308 -2.00 13.58 20.21
C THR A 308 -3.09 13.11 19.24
N THR A 309 -2.78 12.20 18.31
CA THR A 309 -3.78 11.58 17.43
C THR A 309 -4.80 10.77 18.23
N ALA A 310 -4.34 9.94 19.16
CA ALA A 310 -5.20 9.18 20.07
C ALA A 310 -6.14 10.08 20.89
N ALA A 311 -5.63 11.19 21.44
CA ALA A 311 -6.42 12.17 22.18
C ALA A 311 -7.44 12.91 21.29
N LEU A 312 -7.08 13.25 20.05
CA LEU A 312 -7.99 13.90 19.09
C LEU A 312 -9.12 12.97 18.64
N LYS A 313 -8.82 11.70 18.34
CA LYS A 313 -9.84 10.68 18.06
C LYS A 313 -10.75 10.45 19.27
N THR A 314 -10.18 10.39 20.48
CA THR A 314 -10.95 10.28 21.74
C THR A 314 -11.90 11.47 21.91
N PHE A 315 -11.44 12.70 21.60
CA PHE A 315 -12.29 13.89 21.62
C PHE A 315 -13.46 13.79 20.61
N ILE A 316 -13.19 13.43 19.35
CA ILE A 316 -14.23 13.24 18.33
C ILE A 316 -15.24 12.17 18.78
N PHE A 317 -14.76 11.03 19.30
CA PHE A 317 -15.59 9.96 19.85
C PHE A 317 -16.44 10.43 21.06
N SER A 318 -15.87 11.26 21.94
CA SER A 318 -16.59 11.85 23.07
C SER A 318 -17.72 12.77 22.59
N MET A 319 -17.48 13.58 21.56
CA MET A 319 -18.48 14.49 20.99
C MET A 319 -19.58 13.75 20.23
N LEU A 320 -19.23 12.67 19.53
CA LEU A 320 -20.15 11.75 18.86
C LEU A 320 -21.12 11.08 19.84
N THR A 321 -20.58 10.52 20.94
CA THR A 321 -21.35 9.77 21.95
C THR A 321 -22.11 10.69 22.91
N HIS A 322 -21.67 11.93 23.10
CA HIS A 322 -22.27 12.90 24.02
C HIS A 322 -22.73 14.19 23.31
N PRO A 323 -23.72 14.12 22.39
CA PRO A 323 -24.14 15.25 21.55
C PRO A 323 -24.70 16.46 22.35
N LYS A 324 -25.16 16.24 23.60
CA LYS A 324 -25.54 17.35 24.50
C LYS A 324 -24.33 18.20 24.91
N ASN A 325 -23.18 17.56 25.14
CA ASN A 325 -21.93 18.24 25.49
C ASN A 325 -21.33 18.92 24.26
N GLN A 326 -21.40 18.27 23.10
CA GLN A 326 -21.05 18.86 21.81
C GLN A 326 -21.81 20.17 21.59
N ARG A 327 -23.15 20.15 21.70
CA ARG A 327 -24.00 21.33 21.50
C ARG A 327 -23.70 22.45 22.50
N LYS A 328 -23.54 22.14 23.78
CA LYS A 328 -23.24 23.15 24.81
C LYS A 328 -21.88 23.81 24.61
N ALA A 329 -20.88 23.08 24.09
CA ALA A 329 -19.60 23.65 23.70
C ALA A 329 -19.70 24.50 22.41
N GLN A 330 -20.48 24.05 21.42
CA GLN A 330 -20.79 24.84 20.22
C GLN A 330 -21.52 26.16 20.55
N GLU A 331 -22.47 26.14 21.49
CA GLU A 331 -23.19 27.33 21.97
C GLU A 331 -22.26 28.31 22.68
N GLU A 332 -21.31 27.84 23.49
CA GLU A 332 -20.27 28.67 24.11
C GLU A 332 -19.34 29.30 23.04
N ILE A 333 -18.88 28.49 22.07
CA ILE A 333 -18.03 28.97 20.97
C ILE A 333 -18.76 30.03 20.14
N ASP A 334 -20.02 29.81 19.76
CA ASP A 334 -20.80 30.77 18.99
C ASP A 334 -21.08 32.07 19.77
N ALA A 335 -21.21 32.01 21.10
CA ALA A 335 -21.42 33.19 21.95
C ALA A 335 -20.15 34.06 22.12
N VAL A 336 -18.97 33.46 22.01
CA VAL A 336 -17.66 34.12 22.27
C VAL A 336 -16.93 34.50 20.97
N VAL A 337 -16.94 33.61 19.98
CA VAL A 337 -16.24 33.76 18.69
C VAL A 337 -17.16 34.29 17.60
N GLY A 338 -18.47 34.07 17.73
CA GLY A 338 -19.44 34.38 16.69
C GLY A 338 -19.47 33.35 15.55
N LYS A 339 -20.24 33.69 14.51
CA LYS A 339 -20.45 32.82 13.34
C LYS A 339 -19.52 33.14 12.17
N ASP A 340 -19.00 34.36 12.12
CA ASP A 340 -18.23 34.88 10.98
C ASP A 340 -16.71 34.79 11.22
N CYS A 341 -16.28 34.04 12.25
CA CYS A 341 -14.87 33.84 12.60
C CYS A 341 -14.56 32.38 13.00
N LEU A 342 -13.32 31.97 12.78
CA LEU A 342 -12.76 30.73 13.33
C LEU A 342 -12.01 31.03 14.65
N PRO A 343 -12.08 30.13 15.65
CA PRO A 343 -11.36 30.31 16.91
C PRO A 343 -9.84 30.45 16.75
N ASP A 344 -9.23 30.96 17.80
CA ASP A 344 -7.79 30.98 18.04
C ASP A 344 -7.50 30.90 19.56
N PHE A 345 -6.26 31.15 19.95
CA PHE A 345 -5.83 31.09 21.35
C PHE A 345 -6.28 32.26 22.23
N SER A 346 -6.62 33.43 21.66
CA SER A 346 -7.12 34.58 22.43
C SER A 346 -8.48 34.30 23.08
N HIS A 347 -9.26 33.41 22.47
CA HIS A 347 -10.57 32.98 22.95
C HIS A 347 -10.47 32.00 24.14
N ARG A 348 -9.30 31.42 24.43
CA ARG A 348 -9.17 30.26 25.34
C ARG A 348 -9.64 30.52 26.77
N GLU A 349 -9.38 31.72 27.30
CA GLU A 349 -9.82 32.09 28.66
C GLU A 349 -11.33 32.32 28.76
N HIS A 350 -11.98 32.59 27.62
CA HIS A 350 -13.40 32.87 27.49
C HIS A 350 -14.24 31.64 27.14
N LEU A 351 -13.61 30.48 26.90
CA LEU A 351 -14.26 29.20 26.60
C LEU A 351 -14.10 28.17 27.74
N PRO A 352 -14.61 28.43 28.97
CA PRO A 352 -14.42 27.56 30.11
C PRO A 352 -15.04 26.16 29.90
N TYR A 353 -16.19 26.04 29.25
CA TYR A 353 -16.84 24.75 28.99
C TYR A 353 -16.06 23.92 27.97
N LEU A 354 -15.51 24.51 26.91
CA LEU A 354 -14.63 23.78 25.99
C LEU A 354 -13.37 23.24 26.70
N ASN A 355 -12.75 24.04 27.56
CA ASN A 355 -11.61 23.57 28.36
C ASN A 355 -12.04 22.44 29.33
N ALA A 356 -13.25 22.51 29.89
CA ALA A 356 -13.83 21.45 30.72
C ALA A 356 -14.11 20.16 29.93
N VAL A 357 -14.59 20.27 28.69
CA VAL A 357 -14.74 19.13 27.75
C VAL A 357 -13.40 18.45 27.52
N LEU A 358 -12.34 19.21 27.25
CA LEU A 358 -11.00 18.65 27.05
C LEU A 358 -10.44 18.01 28.33
N LYS A 359 -10.66 18.60 29.51
CA LYS A 359 -10.31 17.97 30.80
C LYS A 359 -11.03 16.64 30.99
N GLU A 360 -12.32 16.57 30.63
CA GLU A 360 -13.09 15.33 30.74
C GLU A 360 -12.66 14.28 29.71
N THR A 361 -12.30 14.67 28.47
CA THR A 361 -11.69 13.74 27.48
C THR A 361 -10.46 13.05 28.06
N PHE A 362 -9.55 13.79 28.67
CA PHE A 362 -8.33 13.23 29.28
C PHE A 362 -8.58 12.49 30.60
N ARG A 363 -9.65 12.80 31.34
CA ARG A 363 -10.04 12.08 32.55
C ARG A 363 -10.71 10.73 32.22
N TRP A 364 -11.63 10.74 31.26
CA TRP A 364 -12.47 9.60 30.88
C TRP A 364 -11.68 8.53 30.12
N ASN A 365 -10.88 8.91 29.12
CA ASN A 365 -9.90 8.02 28.50
C ASN A 365 -8.49 8.66 28.53
N PRO A 366 -7.71 8.43 29.59
CA PRO A 366 -6.33 8.91 29.65
C PRO A 366 -5.47 8.19 28.61
N THR A 367 -4.84 8.98 27.73
CA THR A 367 -4.05 8.51 26.58
C THR A 367 -2.99 7.47 26.93
N VAL A 368 -2.42 7.47 28.14
CA VAL A 368 -1.47 6.45 28.61
C VAL A 368 -1.96 5.91 29.97
N PRO A 369 -2.89 4.95 29.99
CA PRO A 369 -3.71 4.63 31.17
C PRO A 369 -2.94 3.90 32.30
N THR A 370 -1.79 3.30 32.00
CA THR A 370 -0.87 2.69 32.99
C THR A 370 0.40 3.53 33.24
N GLY A 371 0.50 4.71 32.63
CA GLY A 371 1.71 5.52 32.58
C GLY A 371 2.86 4.85 31.83
N VAL A 372 4.03 5.49 31.82
CA VAL A 372 5.28 4.89 31.30
C VAL A 372 6.04 4.27 32.47
N PRO A 373 6.49 2.99 32.41
CA PRO A 373 7.09 2.30 33.55
C PRO A 373 8.30 3.02 34.15
N HIS A 374 8.30 3.13 35.48
CA HIS A 374 9.44 3.59 36.28
C HIS A 374 10.24 2.38 36.80
N PHE A 375 11.47 2.62 37.28
CA PHE A 375 12.34 1.55 37.79
C PHE A 375 13.14 2.02 39.01
N THR A 376 13.13 1.22 40.10
CA THR A 376 13.80 1.56 41.36
C THR A 376 15.30 1.28 41.31
N THR A 377 16.12 2.27 41.65
CA THR A 377 17.60 2.11 41.68
C THR A 377 18.12 1.54 43.00
N GLU A 378 17.31 1.62 44.06
CA GLU A 378 17.62 1.27 45.45
C GLU A 378 16.40 0.59 46.08
N ASP A 379 16.62 -0.09 47.20
CA ASP A 379 15.54 -0.62 48.05
C ASP A 379 14.88 0.55 48.80
N ASP A 380 13.55 0.52 48.92
CA ASP A 380 12.79 1.52 49.68
C ASP A 380 11.76 0.87 50.62
N GLU A 381 11.26 1.63 51.58
CA GLU A 381 10.15 1.28 52.45
C GLU A 381 9.07 2.38 52.41
N TYR A 382 7.83 1.99 52.08
CA TYR A 382 6.70 2.90 51.95
C TYR A 382 5.44 2.30 52.58
N ALA A 383 4.79 3.05 53.49
CA ALA A 383 3.58 2.63 54.19
C ALA A 383 3.67 1.26 54.91
N GLY A 384 4.86 0.86 55.37
CA GLY A 384 5.11 -0.44 55.99
C GLY A 384 5.36 -1.59 55.00
N TYR A 385 5.38 -1.31 53.70
CA TYR A 385 5.77 -2.25 52.65
C TYR A 385 7.21 -2.02 52.20
N HIS A 386 7.91 -3.10 51.89
CA HIS A 386 9.19 -3.07 51.21
C HIS A 386 8.98 -2.99 49.70
N ILE A 387 9.68 -2.08 49.02
CA ILE A 387 9.75 -1.99 47.57
C ILE A 387 11.20 -2.32 47.17
N PRO A 388 11.47 -3.50 46.58
CA PRO A 388 12.82 -3.90 46.23
C PRO A 388 13.45 -3.02 45.15
N LYS A 389 14.78 -2.92 45.18
CA LYS A 389 15.60 -2.47 44.06
C LYS A 389 15.31 -3.29 42.81
N GLY A 390 15.19 -2.62 41.67
CA GLY A 390 14.90 -3.26 40.38
C GLY A 390 13.43 -3.62 40.17
N SER A 391 12.52 -3.05 40.97
CA SER A 391 11.08 -3.15 40.74
C SER A 391 10.65 -2.24 39.60
N MET A 392 9.77 -2.73 38.71
CA MET A 392 9.09 -1.91 37.72
C MET A 392 7.85 -1.26 38.35
N VAL A 393 7.70 0.05 38.23
CA VAL A 393 6.67 0.82 38.95
C VAL A 393 5.74 1.52 37.97
N PHE A 394 4.44 1.21 38.05
CA PHE A 394 3.41 1.68 37.13
C PHE A 394 2.44 2.63 37.86
N PRO A 395 2.40 3.93 37.53
CA PRO A 395 1.33 4.80 37.97
C PRO A 395 0.08 4.52 37.12
N ASN A 396 -0.92 3.84 37.69
CA ASN A 396 -2.18 3.55 37.03
C ASN A 396 -3.04 4.82 36.96
N THR A 397 -2.77 5.64 35.94
CA THR A 397 -3.40 6.96 35.75
C THR A 397 -4.91 6.83 35.55
N TYR A 398 -5.37 5.75 34.89
CA TYR A 398 -6.79 5.40 34.77
C TYR A 398 -7.44 5.20 36.14
N ALA A 399 -6.84 4.41 37.04
CA ALA A 399 -7.37 4.21 38.40
C ALA A 399 -7.45 5.53 39.20
N MET A 400 -6.46 6.41 39.07
CA MET A 400 -6.46 7.72 39.73
C MET A 400 -7.54 8.68 39.19
N LEU A 401 -7.79 8.63 37.88
CA LEU A 401 -8.81 9.44 37.18
C LEU A 401 -10.22 8.83 37.24
N HIS A 402 -10.33 7.60 37.77
CA HIS A 402 -11.57 6.88 38.07
C HIS A 402 -11.68 6.50 39.57
N ASP A 403 -11.02 7.24 40.46
CA ASP A 403 -11.24 7.17 41.90
C ASP A 403 -12.55 7.90 42.23
N GLU A 404 -13.56 7.16 42.72
CA GLU A 404 -14.91 7.67 42.98
C GLU A 404 -14.95 8.73 44.08
N ASP A 405 -13.96 8.73 45.00
CA ASP A 405 -13.79 9.74 46.04
C ASP A 405 -13.41 11.12 45.45
N VAL A 406 -12.82 11.13 44.25
CA VAL A 406 -12.33 12.34 43.56
C VAL A 406 -13.25 12.72 42.39
N PHE A 407 -13.72 11.72 41.63
CA PHE A 407 -14.58 11.88 40.46
C PHE A 407 -15.84 10.99 40.60
N PRO A 408 -16.90 11.46 41.29
CA PRO A 408 -18.11 10.67 41.51
C PRO A 408 -18.78 10.24 40.21
N ARG A 409 -19.15 8.96 40.08
CA ARG A 409 -19.62 8.33 38.81
C ARG A 409 -18.61 8.51 37.67
N PRO A 410 -17.39 7.95 37.78
CA PRO A 410 -16.26 8.25 36.88
C PRO A 410 -16.43 7.69 35.47
N GLU A 411 -17.30 6.71 35.26
CA GLU A 411 -17.57 6.15 33.93
C GLU A 411 -18.44 7.09 33.05
N GLU A 412 -19.15 8.06 33.66
CA GLU A 412 -19.92 9.09 32.94
C GLU A 412 -18.99 10.19 32.41
N PHE A 413 -19.02 10.47 31.10
CA PHE A 413 -18.39 11.66 30.52
C PHE A 413 -19.23 12.91 30.84
N ASN A 414 -18.79 13.70 31.81
CA ASN A 414 -19.47 14.89 32.29
C ASN A 414 -18.51 16.09 32.50
N PRO A 415 -18.42 17.01 31.52
CA PRO A 415 -17.60 18.22 31.63
C PRO A 415 -17.98 19.16 32.79
N ASP A 416 -19.23 19.17 33.25
CA ASP A 416 -19.68 20.08 34.31
C ASP A 416 -18.98 19.81 35.67
N ARG A 417 -18.29 18.67 35.83
CA ARG A 417 -17.35 18.41 36.95
C ARG A 417 -16.31 19.51 37.13
N PHE A 418 -15.85 20.12 36.03
CA PHE A 418 -14.81 21.14 36.02
C PHE A 418 -15.36 22.57 36.00
N ILE A 419 -16.69 22.75 36.09
CA ILE A 419 -17.35 24.05 36.03
C ILE A 419 -18.00 24.40 37.37
N LYS A 420 -17.72 25.61 37.86
CA LYS A 420 -18.36 26.20 39.03
C LYS A 420 -18.69 27.66 38.74
N ASN A 421 -19.96 28.03 38.93
CA ASN A 421 -20.48 29.39 38.64
C ASN A 421 -20.14 29.88 37.23
N GLY A 422 -20.16 29.00 36.22
CA GLY A 422 -19.82 29.33 34.82
C GLY A 422 -18.32 29.50 34.55
N THR A 423 -17.45 29.20 35.50
CA THR A 423 -15.99 29.30 35.36
C THR A 423 -15.31 27.96 35.62
N LEU A 424 -14.11 27.75 35.06
CA LEU A 424 -13.29 26.58 35.38
C LEU A 424 -12.92 26.55 36.86
N VAL A 425 -13.04 25.37 37.47
CA VAL A 425 -12.51 25.10 38.81
C VAL A 425 -10.98 25.17 38.75
N LYS A 426 -10.39 26.14 39.46
CA LYS A 426 -8.94 26.35 39.55
C LYS A 426 -8.27 25.39 40.54
N ASP A 427 -8.91 25.18 41.68
CA ASP A 427 -8.38 24.36 42.78
C ASP A 427 -8.96 22.92 42.72
N LEU A 428 -8.56 22.16 41.70
CA LEU A 428 -8.93 20.75 41.57
C LEU A 428 -8.09 19.88 42.50
N ALA A 429 -8.73 18.94 43.21
CA ALA A 429 -8.01 17.95 44.03
C ALA A 429 -7.11 17.02 43.18
N LEU A 430 -7.49 16.82 41.91
CA LEU A 430 -6.67 16.22 40.88
C LEU A 430 -7.00 16.88 39.53
N ASP A 431 -6.04 17.57 38.93
CA ASP A 431 -6.18 18.10 37.57
C ASP A 431 -5.65 17.08 36.54
N PRO A 432 -6.49 16.57 35.62
CA PRO A 432 -6.03 15.70 34.54
C PRO A 432 -4.86 16.31 33.75
N PHE A 433 -4.89 17.63 33.50
CA PHE A 433 -3.89 18.32 32.68
C PHE A 433 -2.49 18.43 33.32
N VAL A 434 -2.32 18.07 34.60
CA VAL A 434 -1.05 18.32 35.31
C VAL A 434 -0.37 17.02 35.73
N VAL A 435 -1.01 16.20 36.56
CA VAL A 435 -0.33 15.13 37.31
C VAL A 435 -0.63 13.74 36.77
N ALA A 436 -1.91 13.42 36.53
CA ALA A 436 -2.30 12.07 36.16
C ALA A 436 -2.02 11.76 34.67
N THR A 437 -2.41 12.65 33.74
CA THR A 437 -2.26 12.37 32.30
C THR A 437 -0.81 12.49 31.82
N PHE A 438 -0.05 13.45 32.35
CA PHE A 438 1.31 13.75 31.87
C PHE A 438 2.43 13.18 32.76
N GLY A 439 2.09 12.47 33.83
CA GLY A 439 3.04 11.76 34.68
C GLY A 439 3.78 12.64 35.69
N PHE A 440 4.75 12.03 36.39
CA PHE A 440 5.21 12.52 37.70
C PHE A 440 6.68 12.95 37.72
N GLY A 441 6.97 13.99 38.50
CA GLY A 441 8.33 14.40 38.87
C GLY A 441 9.28 14.61 37.70
N ARG A 442 10.51 14.11 37.82
CA ARG A 442 11.57 14.28 36.81
C ARG A 442 11.23 13.67 35.44
N ARG A 443 10.25 12.75 35.38
CA ARG A 443 9.81 12.04 34.16
C ARG A 443 8.48 12.55 33.59
N ALA A 444 7.86 13.58 34.18
CA ALA A 444 6.68 14.22 33.63
C ALA A 444 6.91 14.66 32.16
N CYS A 445 5.86 14.58 31.34
CA CYS A 445 5.92 14.83 29.91
C CYS A 445 6.38 16.28 29.63
N PRO A 446 7.52 16.49 28.95
CA PRO A 446 8.03 17.83 28.71
C PRO A 446 7.21 18.57 27.62
N GLY A 447 6.48 17.85 26.78
CA GLY A 447 5.66 18.40 25.69
C GLY A 447 4.16 18.57 26.03
N GLY A 448 3.74 18.35 27.28
CA GLY A 448 2.30 18.37 27.65
C GLY A 448 1.60 19.69 27.31
N HIS A 449 2.27 20.81 27.49
CA HIS A 449 1.76 22.14 27.15
C HIS A 449 1.53 22.33 25.63
N ILE A 450 2.38 21.73 24.78
CA ILE A 450 2.20 21.73 23.32
C ILE A 450 0.99 20.86 22.94
N ALA A 451 0.91 19.63 23.44
CA ALA A 451 -0.20 18.71 23.14
C ALA A 451 -1.56 19.31 23.54
N LEU A 452 -1.65 19.91 24.73
CA LEU A 452 -2.87 20.60 25.19
C LEU A 452 -3.22 21.83 24.33
N SER A 453 -2.22 22.53 23.78
CA SER A 453 -2.45 23.67 22.87
C SER A 453 -2.99 23.21 21.53
N THR A 454 -2.35 22.19 20.92
CA THR A 454 -2.76 21.58 19.65
C THR A 454 -4.17 21.00 19.72
N LEU A 455 -4.49 20.27 20.79
CA LEU A 455 -5.83 19.70 21.00
C LEU A 455 -6.88 20.78 21.26
N TYR A 456 -6.55 21.83 22.02
CA TYR A 456 -7.47 22.95 22.24
C TYR A 456 -7.88 23.59 20.90
N ILE A 457 -6.93 23.94 20.04
CA ILE A 457 -7.27 24.64 18.80
C ILE A 457 -7.97 23.73 17.79
N ALA A 458 -7.55 22.47 17.67
CA ALA A 458 -8.25 21.48 16.86
C ALA A 458 -9.71 21.30 17.32
N ALA A 459 -9.94 21.09 18.62
CA ALA A 459 -11.26 20.92 19.19
C ALA A 459 -12.16 22.16 19.04
N ALA A 460 -11.62 23.35 19.34
CA ALA A 460 -12.33 24.62 19.17
C ALA A 460 -12.77 24.81 17.71
N SER A 461 -11.84 24.58 16.77
CA SER A 461 -12.10 24.77 15.35
C SER A 461 -13.02 23.71 14.76
N ILE A 462 -12.91 22.43 15.16
CA ILE A 462 -13.83 21.36 14.75
C ILE A 462 -15.24 21.69 15.21
N LEU A 463 -15.47 21.99 16.50
CA LEU A 463 -16.81 22.31 17.01
C LEU A 463 -17.33 23.65 16.48
N SER A 464 -16.45 24.61 16.19
CA SER A 464 -16.86 25.84 15.52
C SER A 464 -17.47 25.55 14.14
N ALA A 465 -16.90 24.61 13.39
CA ALA A 465 -17.20 24.40 11.97
C ALA A 465 -18.16 23.22 11.67
N PHE A 466 -18.14 22.15 12.47
CA PHE A 466 -18.80 20.88 12.15
C PHE A 466 -19.73 20.36 13.27
N ASP A 467 -20.78 19.67 12.86
CA ASP A 467 -21.57 18.76 13.69
C ASP A 467 -21.03 17.32 13.48
N ILE A 468 -20.70 16.64 14.57
CA ILE A 468 -20.25 15.24 14.59
C ILE A 468 -21.45 14.37 14.94
N LEU A 469 -21.92 13.56 13.99
CA LEU A 469 -23.14 12.76 14.10
C LEU A 469 -22.86 11.26 13.91
N PRO A 470 -23.70 10.37 14.48
CA PRO A 470 -23.67 8.95 14.13
C PRO A 470 -23.84 8.72 12.63
N GLU A 471 -23.20 7.67 12.10
CA GLU A 471 -23.67 7.06 10.86
C GLU A 471 -25.12 6.58 11.00
N VAL A 472 -25.76 6.32 9.87
CA VAL A 472 -27.14 5.83 9.82
C VAL A 472 -27.22 4.52 9.05
N ASP A 473 -28.13 3.65 9.45
CA ASP A 473 -28.44 2.42 8.73
C ASP A 473 -29.23 2.72 7.44
N GLU A 474 -29.55 1.65 6.68
CA GLU A 474 -30.37 1.71 5.46
C GLU A 474 -31.77 2.33 5.67
N ASN A 475 -32.23 2.41 6.93
CA ASN A 475 -33.52 2.97 7.34
C ASN A 475 -33.40 4.38 7.97
N ASN A 476 -32.22 5.02 7.88
CA ASN A 476 -31.87 6.29 8.51
C ASN A 476 -31.82 6.30 10.06
N HIS A 477 -31.73 5.15 10.73
CA HIS A 477 -31.53 5.09 12.19
C HIS A 477 -30.06 5.29 12.57
N PRO A 478 -29.75 6.09 13.60
CA PRO A 478 -28.39 6.23 14.14
C PRO A 478 -27.76 4.89 14.55
N ILE A 479 -26.60 4.57 13.98
CA ILE A 479 -25.77 3.44 14.39
C ILE A 479 -25.00 3.85 15.66
N GLU A 480 -25.20 3.12 16.75
CA GLU A 480 -24.52 3.41 18.01
C GLU A 480 -23.02 3.10 17.93
N ALA A 481 -22.19 4.11 18.19
CA ALA A 481 -20.74 3.94 18.22
C ALA A 481 -20.34 3.19 19.50
N LYS A 482 -19.79 1.97 19.35
CA LYS A 482 -19.42 1.14 20.48
C LYS A 482 -18.32 1.76 21.33
N HIS A 483 -18.50 1.74 22.64
CA HIS A 483 -17.56 2.23 23.64
C HIS A 483 -16.40 1.23 23.84
N GLU A 484 -15.57 1.06 22.81
CA GLU A 484 -14.45 0.12 22.76
C GLU A 484 -13.13 0.87 22.47
N PHE A 485 -12.08 0.59 23.25
CA PHE A 485 -10.73 1.16 23.09
C PHE A 485 -9.70 0.05 22.90
N PHE A 486 -8.58 0.35 22.24
CA PHE A 486 -7.47 -0.60 22.11
C PHE A 486 -6.88 -0.94 23.48
N ALA A 487 -7.10 -2.19 23.90
CA ALA A 487 -6.84 -2.64 25.26
C ALA A 487 -5.44 -3.26 25.49
N THR A 488 -4.60 -3.35 24.45
CA THR A 488 -3.27 -4.02 24.49
C THR A 488 -2.08 -3.08 24.29
N ALA A 489 -2.30 -1.83 23.92
CA ALA A 489 -1.26 -0.86 23.62
C ALA A 489 -0.86 -0.01 24.84
N ILE A 490 0.31 0.65 24.77
CA ILE A 490 0.75 1.65 25.76
C ILE A 490 -0.14 2.89 25.68
N VAL A 491 -0.54 3.26 24.46
CA VAL A 491 -1.48 4.35 24.17
C VAL A 491 -2.90 3.80 24.05
N SER A 492 -3.87 4.47 24.66
CA SER A 492 -5.30 4.13 24.52
C SER A 492 -5.98 5.10 23.55
N GLU A 493 -6.52 4.55 22.46
CA GLU A 493 -7.40 5.24 21.52
C GLU A 493 -8.65 4.40 21.21
N PRO A 494 -9.76 5.02 20.74
CA PRO A 494 -10.96 4.28 20.33
C PRO A 494 -10.65 3.28 19.23
N VAL A 495 -11.31 2.12 19.26
CA VAL A 495 -11.35 1.19 18.12
C VAL A 495 -11.93 1.94 16.90
N PRO A 496 -11.45 1.70 15.66
CA PRO A 496 -11.90 2.44 14.48
C PRO A 496 -13.43 2.48 14.36
N PHE A 497 -13.96 3.70 14.44
CA PHE A 497 -15.39 3.99 14.38
C PHE A 497 -15.70 4.88 13.18
N ARG A 498 -16.94 4.81 12.71
CA ARG A 498 -17.45 5.69 11.66
C ARG A 498 -18.34 6.77 12.26
N CYS A 499 -18.31 7.96 11.65
CA CYS A 499 -19.21 9.06 11.99
C CYS A 499 -19.39 9.97 10.76
N ARG A 500 -20.47 10.75 10.76
CA ARG A 500 -20.71 11.79 9.77
C ARG A 500 -20.30 13.13 10.37
N ILE A 501 -19.25 13.72 9.82
CA ILE A 501 -18.80 15.07 10.15
C ILE A 501 -19.36 16.00 9.07
N ILE A 502 -20.30 16.87 9.43
CA ILE A 502 -21.01 17.74 8.47
C ILE A 502 -20.87 19.22 8.83
N PRO A 503 -20.81 20.15 7.86
CA PRO A 503 -20.76 21.59 8.15
C PRO A 503 -21.96 22.07 8.98
N ARG A 504 -21.72 22.92 9.99
CA ARG A 504 -22.77 23.41 10.89
C ARG A 504 -23.77 24.30 10.14
N LYS A 505 -25.07 24.03 10.36
CA LYS A 505 -26.15 24.76 9.71
C LYS A 505 -26.14 26.26 10.07
N GLY A 506 -26.03 27.11 9.05
CA GLY A 506 -26.04 28.57 9.21
C GLY A 506 -24.69 29.16 9.62
N LYS A 507 -23.58 28.48 9.28
CA LYS A 507 -22.22 29.00 9.33
C LYS A 507 -21.58 28.82 7.95
N ASP A 508 -21.01 29.87 7.39
CA ASP A 508 -20.38 29.82 6.07
C ASP A 508 -18.97 29.20 6.17
N ILE A 509 -18.91 27.87 6.25
CA ILE A 509 -17.64 27.15 6.40
C ILE A 509 -16.76 27.35 5.16
N GLU A 510 -17.35 27.42 3.97
CA GLU A 510 -16.61 27.64 2.73
C GLU A 510 -16.00 29.06 2.70
N GLY A 511 -16.75 30.09 3.09
CA GLY A 511 -16.26 31.45 3.31
C GLY A 511 -15.18 31.56 4.40
N LEU A 512 -15.33 30.83 5.51
CA LEU A 512 -14.33 30.82 6.60
C LEU A 512 -13.02 30.14 6.23
N LEU A 513 -13.08 29.09 5.39
CA LEU A 513 -11.91 28.37 4.90
C LEU A 513 -11.24 29.12 3.74
N SER A 514 -12.01 29.74 2.83
CA SER A 514 -11.50 30.56 1.73
C SER A 514 -10.98 31.92 2.17
N GLY A 515 -11.58 32.55 3.18
CA GLY A 515 -11.12 33.84 3.74
C GLY A 515 -9.75 33.78 4.40
N ASN A 516 -9.27 32.59 4.81
CA ASN A 516 -7.90 32.37 5.28
C ASN A 516 -6.91 32.03 4.13
N ILE A 517 -7.37 32.05 2.86
CA ILE A 517 -6.56 31.89 1.65
C ILE A 517 -6.45 33.27 0.97
N SER A 518 -5.65 34.18 1.54
CA SER A 518 -5.29 35.44 0.87
C SER A 518 -3.91 35.95 1.29
N LEU A 519 -2.89 35.32 0.71
CA LEU A 519 -1.52 35.78 0.46
C LEU A 519 -0.85 34.59 -0.26
N GLU A 520 -1.09 34.35 -1.56
CA GLU A 520 -1.48 35.27 -2.65
C GLU A 520 -2.82 34.92 -3.34
N PHE A 521 -3.11 35.59 -4.47
CA PHE A 521 -4.29 35.45 -5.35
C PHE A 521 -5.63 36.05 -4.88
N VAL A 522 -5.67 37.38 -4.84
CA VAL A 522 -6.88 38.15 -5.14
C VAL A 522 -6.97 38.34 -6.67
N TYR A 523 -8.08 37.96 -7.32
CA TYR A 523 -8.78 38.78 -8.34
C TYR A 523 -10.09 38.15 -8.83
N CYS A 524 -11.14 38.97 -8.98
CA CYS A 524 -12.45 38.69 -9.61
C CYS A 524 -13.24 37.48 -9.06
N LEU A 525 -14.34 37.68 -8.31
CA LEU A 525 -15.61 38.11 -8.92
C LEU A 525 -16.52 38.82 -7.90
N SER A 526 -16.39 40.14 -7.79
CA SER A 526 -17.42 41.00 -7.23
C SER A 526 -18.10 41.77 -8.37
N ASN A 527 -19.13 41.18 -9.00
CA ASN A 527 -20.25 41.83 -9.70
C ASN A 527 -20.97 40.84 -10.63
N LEU A 528 -22.16 40.38 -10.24
CA LEU A 528 -23.39 40.56 -11.00
C LEU A 528 -24.60 40.09 -10.17
N SER A 529 -25.75 40.74 -10.39
CA SER A 529 -26.88 40.73 -9.47
C SER A 529 -28.12 39.99 -10.01
N SER A 530 -28.83 39.31 -9.11
CA SER A 530 -30.29 39.18 -9.02
C SER A 530 -31.13 38.63 -10.22
N GLY A 531 -31.88 37.57 -9.95
CA GLY A 531 -33.04 37.08 -10.72
C GLY A 531 -32.88 35.62 -11.16
N THR A 532 -33.82 34.68 -10.96
CA THR A 532 -35.18 34.73 -10.39
C THR A 532 -35.52 33.34 -9.77
N ARG A 533 -36.60 33.22 -8.97
CA ARG A 533 -37.00 32.01 -8.22
C ARG A 533 -38.00 31.09 -8.96
N ASP A 534 -38.23 29.92 -8.32
CA ASP A 534 -39.35 28.94 -8.47
C ASP A 534 -39.19 27.97 -9.68
N ILE A 535 -39.64 26.70 -9.66
CA ILE A 535 -40.80 26.06 -9.00
C ILE A 535 -40.47 24.66 -8.39
N VAL A 536 -41.33 24.17 -7.48
CA VAL A 536 -41.26 22.89 -6.75
C VAL A 536 -42.28 21.84 -7.28
N ALA A 537 -41.89 20.56 -7.23
CA ALA A 537 -42.71 19.32 -7.29
C ALA A 537 -43.49 18.97 -8.57
N GLU A 538 -43.24 17.76 -9.11
CA GLU A 538 -44.13 16.59 -9.04
C GLU A 538 -43.55 15.40 -9.84
N LEU A 539 -43.46 14.21 -9.24
CA LEU A 539 -44.14 12.98 -9.71
C LEU A 539 -43.69 11.74 -8.92
N THR A 540 -44.68 10.97 -8.48
CA THR A 540 -44.54 9.76 -7.65
C THR A 540 -44.76 8.46 -8.45
N THR A 541 -44.32 7.34 -7.85
CA THR A 541 -44.92 5.98 -7.92
C THR A 541 -44.87 5.15 -9.21
N ALA A 542 -44.04 4.10 -9.18
CA ALA A 542 -44.42 2.68 -9.31
C ALA A 542 -43.25 1.81 -8.75
N ALA A 543 -43.40 0.66 -8.07
CA ALA A 543 -44.58 -0.18 -7.83
C ALA A 543 -44.57 -0.83 -6.41
N ARG A 544 -45.75 -1.27 -5.94
CA ARG A 544 -45.97 -2.29 -4.88
C ARG A 544 -46.46 -3.56 -5.60
N GLY A 545 -46.33 -4.82 -5.15
CA GLY A 545 -46.04 -5.53 -3.89
C GLY A 545 -46.44 -7.02 -4.17
N PRO A 546 -47.05 -7.79 -3.25
CA PRO A 546 -46.89 -7.89 -1.78
C PRO A 546 -46.74 -9.36 -1.25
N LEU A 547 -46.58 -9.48 0.09
CA LEU A 547 -46.96 -10.56 1.07
C LEU A 547 -45.74 -11.08 1.85
N ALA A 548 -45.54 -10.89 3.16
CA ALA A 548 -46.40 -11.05 4.36
C ALA A 548 -46.81 -12.53 4.56
N LEU A 549 -46.49 -13.21 5.68
CA LEU A 549 -47.03 -12.96 7.03
C LEU A 549 -46.34 -13.78 8.16
N ILE A 550 -46.44 -13.25 9.39
CA ILE A 550 -46.44 -13.91 10.73
C ILE A 550 -45.11 -14.44 11.31
N GLY A 551 -44.84 -14.03 12.56
CA GLY A 551 -43.85 -14.62 13.46
C GLY A 551 -44.41 -14.91 14.86
N ASP A 552 -43.49 -15.16 15.80
CA ASP A 552 -43.62 -15.19 17.27
C ASP A 552 -44.59 -16.18 17.96
N SER A 553 -44.06 -17.05 18.83
CA SER A 553 -44.13 -16.82 20.30
C SER A 553 -43.63 -17.98 21.21
N MET A 554 -42.81 -17.59 22.21
CA MET A 554 -42.86 -17.98 23.64
C MET A 554 -42.40 -19.38 24.19
N VAL A 555 -41.44 -19.27 25.13
CA VAL A 555 -41.42 -19.83 26.52
C VAL A 555 -41.09 -21.33 26.77
N ALA A 556 -39.79 -21.54 27.04
CA ALA A 556 -39.19 -22.00 28.32
C ALA A 556 -39.48 -23.37 29.01
N PHE A 557 -38.39 -23.87 29.62
CA PHE A 557 -38.24 -24.72 30.83
C PHE A 557 -38.07 -26.26 30.75
N THR A 558 -37.05 -26.72 31.49
CA THR A 558 -36.78 -28.07 32.08
C THR A 558 -36.40 -29.29 31.22
N SER A 559 -35.08 -29.52 31.18
CA SER A 559 -34.34 -30.72 31.63
C SER A 559 -34.86 -32.16 31.43
N THR A 560 -33.93 -32.98 30.90
CA THR A 560 -33.75 -34.45 31.09
C THR A 560 -34.85 -35.42 30.63
N ILE A 561 -34.58 -36.10 29.50
CA ILE A 561 -34.17 -37.53 29.48
C ILE A 561 -33.59 -37.84 28.08
N THR A 562 -32.27 -38.00 27.94
CA THR A 562 -31.50 -39.27 27.98
C THR A 562 -31.50 -40.04 26.64
N VAL A 563 -30.31 -40.11 26.02
CA VAL A 563 -29.79 -41.23 25.20
C VAL A 563 -30.74 -41.82 24.14
N LEU A 564 -30.60 -41.36 22.89
CA LEU A 564 -30.70 -42.21 21.67
C LEU A 564 -30.26 -41.48 20.38
N GLY A 565 -30.31 -40.13 20.33
CA GLY A 565 -29.94 -39.36 19.13
C GLY A 565 -28.43 -39.24 18.82
N LEU A 566 -27.55 -39.60 19.77
CA LEU A 566 -26.10 -39.37 19.66
C LEU A 566 -25.32 -40.45 18.89
N ILE A 567 -25.99 -41.51 18.42
CA ILE A 567 -25.35 -42.59 17.64
C ILE A 567 -25.58 -42.40 16.13
N SER A 568 -26.60 -41.63 15.71
CA SER A 568 -26.91 -41.36 14.30
C SER A 568 -26.05 -40.25 13.67
N LEU A 569 -25.41 -39.40 14.48
CA LEU A 569 -24.50 -38.33 14.01
C LEU A 569 -23.03 -38.75 13.90
N LEU A 570 -22.69 -39.99 14.28
CA LEU A 570 -21.35 -40.57 14.13
C LEU A 570 -21.23 -41.53 12.91
N PHE A 571 -22.30 -41.70 12.12
CA PHE A 571 -22.31 -42.54 10.92
C PHE A 571 -22.62 -41.80 9.60
N LEU A 572 -22.62 -40.46 9.62
CA LEU A 572 -22.72 -39.61 8.43
C LEU A 572 -21.56 -38.60 8.34
N ARG A 573 -20.33 -39.13 8.39
CA ARG A 573 -19.13 -38.44 7.85
C ARG A 573 -18.10 -39.41 7.26
N ALA A 574 -18.60 -40.45 6.60
CA ALA A 574 -17.88 -41.11 5.52
C ALA A 574 -18.29 -40.44 4.19
N GLU A 575 -17.93 -39.17 4.03
CA GLU A 575 -17.94 -38.58 2.69
C GLU A 575 -16.93 -39.37 1.86
N SER A 576 -17.40 -39.82 0.68
CA SER A 576 -16.53 -40.35 -0.35
C SER A 576 -15.38 -39.36 -0.56
N LYS A 577 -14.13 -39.82 -0.41
CA LYS A 577 -12.96 -39.01 -0.77
C LYS A 577 -13.02 -38.76 -2.27
N SER A 578 -13.62 -37.64 -2.64
CA SER A 578 -13.53 -37.12 -3.99
C SER A 578 -12.06 -36.84 -4.29
N ASN A 579 -11.50 -37.59 -5.22
CA ASN A 579 -10.15 -37.34 -5.72
C ASN A 579 -10.10 -36.14 -6.67
N LYS A 580 -11.23 -35.44 -6.92
CA LYS A 580 -11.22 -34.21 -7.70
C LYS A 580 -10.31 -33.15 -7.07
N LEU A 581 -9.54 -32.50 -7.91
CA LEU A 581 -8.74 -31.32 -7.60
C LEU A 581 -9.59 -30.05 -7.66
N ILE A 582 -10.52 -29.95 -8.63
CA ILE A 582 -11.54 -28.90 -8.67
C ILE A 582 -12.83 -29.45 -8.05
N THR A 583 -13.14 -29.04 -6.83
CA THR A 583 -14.35 -29.52 -6.13
C THR A 583 -15.60 -28.80 -6.64
N PRO A 584 -16.82 -29.38 -6.50
CA PRO A 584 -18.05 -28.67 -6.86
C PRO A 584 -18.27 -27.34 -6.12
N ALA A 585 -17.71 -27.19 -4.90
CA ALA A 585 -17.74 -25.93 -4.15
C ALA A 585 -16.75 -24.90 -4.71
N THR A 586 -15.56 -25.36 -5.14
CA THR A 586 -14.57 -24.56 -5.87
C THR A 586 -15.15 -24.05 -7.19
N ASP A 587 -15.81 -24.94 -7.93
CA ASP A 587 -16.43 -24.67 -9.22
C ASP A 587 -17.58 -23.65 -9.13
N ALA A 588 -18.48 -23.82 -8.15
CA ALA A 588 -19.54 -22.85 -7.87
C ALA A 588 -18.99 -21.48 -7.42
N TYR A 589 -17.91 -21.47 -6.62
CA TYR A 589 -17.22 -20.24 -6.23
C TYR A 589 -16.64 -19.51 -7.44
N ILE A 590 -15.94 -20.21 -8.35
CA ILE A 590 -15.37 -19.61 -9.56
C ILE A 590 -16.46 -19.00 -10.44
N ASN A 591 -17.58 -19.70 -10.67
CA ASN A 591 -18.72 -19.13 -11.41
C ASN A 591 -19.23 -17.83 -10.76
N SER A 592 -19.34 -17.78 -9.43
CA SER A 592 -19.74 -16.55 -8.73
C SER A 592 -18.72 -15.40 -8.85
N LEU A 593 -17.44 -15.70 -9.09
CA LEU A 593 -16.43 -14.67 -9.37
C LEU A 593 -16.64 -14.07 -10.77
N LEU A 594 -16.99 -14.88 -11.78
CA LEU A 594 -17.27 -14.35 -13.14
C LEU A 594 -18.41 -13.33 -13.10
N GLU A 595 -19.47 -13.61 -12.34
CA GLU A 595 -20.59 -12.68 -12.14
C GLU A 595 -20.14 -11.39 -11.42
N ARG A 596 -19.44 -11.51 -10.27
CA ARG A 596 -19.00 -10.34 -9.47
C ARG A 596 -18.05 -9.40 -10.21
N TRP A 597 -17.07 -9.96 -10.92
CA TRP A 597 -16.09 -9.19 -11.69
C TRP A 597 -16.56 -8.85 -13.11
N ASN A 598 -17.81 -9.21 -13.46
CA ASN A 598 -18.39 -9.06 -14.79
C ASN A 598 -17.44 -9.54 -15.90
N SER A 599 -16.91 -10.76 -15.75
CA SER A 599 -15.78 -11.24 -16.55
C SER A 599 -16.20 -12.14 -17.71
N SER A 600 -15.55 -12.00 -18.87
CA SER A 600 -15.92 -12.72 -20.10
C SER A 600 -15.69 -14.22 -20.00
N GLY A 601 -14.48 -14.65 -19.66
CA GLY A 601 -14.09 -16.06 -19.73
C GLY A 601 -12.83 -16.40 -18.94
N LEU A 602 -12.75 -17.67 -18.54
CA LEU A 602 -11.65 -18.23 -17.76
C LEU A 602 -11.48 -19.73 -18.06
N SER A 603 -10.27 -20.13 -18.46
CA SER A 603 -9.84 -21.52 -18.55
C SER A 603 -8.85 -21.82 -17.42
N ILE A 604 -9.11 -22.86 -16.65
CA ILE A 604 -8.25 -23.32 -15.55
C ILE A 604 -7.77 -24.74 -15.86
N ALA A 605 -6.51 -25.03 -15.55
CA ALA A 605 -6.03 -26.39 -15.42
C ALA A 605 -5.31 -26.59 -14.07
N VAL A 606 -5.56 -27.72 -13.43
CA VAL A 606 -4.90 -28.15 -12.19
C VAL A 606 -4.15 -29.44 -12.45
N VAL A 607 -2.85 -29.43 -12.17
CA VAL A 607 -1.91 -30.52 -12.43
C VAL A 607 -1.35 -31.01 -11.11
N ARG A 608 -1.47 -32.31 -10.84
CA ARG A 608 -0.86 -32.95 -9.67
C ARG A 608 -0.14 -34.23 -10.06
N GLN A 609 1.15 -34.34 -9.74
CA GLN A 609 1.84 -35.64 -9.81
C GLN A 609 1.47 -36.45 -8.56
N ASP A 610 0.89 -37.63 -8.76
CA ASP A 610 0.47 -38.49 -7.66
C ASP A 610 0.63 -39.97 -8.05
N PRO A 611 1.36 -40.79 -7.28
CA PRO A 611 1.47 -42.23 -7.54
C PRO A 611 0.14 -42.98 -7.56
N SER A 612 -0.97 -42.42 -7.03
CA SER A 612 -2.30 -43.03 -7.14
C SER A 612 -3.02 -42.75 -8.46
N ALA A 613 -2.50 -41.83 -9.29
CA ALA A 613 -3.09 -41.53 -10.59
C ALA A 613 -2.79 -42.65 -11.61
N PRO A 614 -3.71 -43.00 -12.54
CA PRO A 614 -3.55 -44.13 -13.46
C PRO A 614 -2.27 -44.12 -14.32
N ASN A 615 -1.71 -42.94 -14.57
CA ASN A 615 -0.49 -42.68 -15.33
C ASN A 615 0.52 -41.81 -14.54
N GLY A 616 0.36 -41.70 -13.21
CA GLY A 616 1.19 -40.84 -12.34
C GLY A 616 0.79 -39.36 -12.31
N TRP A 617 -0.20 -38.92 -13.11
CA TRP A 617 -0.62 -37.53 -13.20
C TRP A 617 -2.16 -37.37 -13.13
N TYR A 618 -2.62 -36.44 -12.31
CA TYR A 618 -3.98 -35.90 -12.41
C TYR A 618 -3.93 -34.57 -13.15
N HIS A 619 -4.68 -34.48 -14.25
CA HIS A 619 -4.87 -33.27 -15.05
C HIS A 619 -6.37 -32.97 -15.09
N GLU A 620 -6.80 -31.93 -14.37
CA GLU A 620 -8.20 -31.49 -14.33
C GLU A 620 -8.35 -30.10 -14.95
N PHE A 621 -9.48 -29.86 -15.60
CA PHE A 621 -9.79 -28.61 -16.27
C PHE A 621 -11.11 -28.03 -15.76
N GLY A 622 -11.13 -26.71 -15.57
CA GLY A 622 -12.34 -25.91 -15.37
C GLY A 622 -12.47 -24.92 -16.52
N SER A 623 -13.68 -24.70 -17.02
CA SER A 623 -13.91 -23.79 -18.14
C SER A 623 -15.18 -23.00 -17.90
N TYR A 624 -15.07 -21.68 -17.96
CA TYR A 624 -16.08 -20.74 -17.50
C TYR A 624 -16.22 -19.59 -18.49
N GLY A 625 -17.46 -19.14 -18.75
CA GLY A 625 -17.74 -18.01 -19.64
C GLY A 625 -17.48 -18.28 -21.13
N ILE A 626 -17.26 -17.20 -21.89
CA ILE A 626 -17.16 -17.18 -23.35
C ILE A 626 -15.74 -16.92 -23.86
N ALA A 627 -15.36 -17.59 -24.94
CA ALA A 627 -14.08 -17.46 -25.61
C ALA A 627 -14.04 -16.28 -26.60
N ASN A 628 -15.17 -15.95 -27.23
CA ASN A 628 -15.24 -14.98 -28.33
C ASN A 628 -16.55 -14.16 -28.31
N ALA A 629 -16.63 -13.13 -29.16
CA ALA A 629 -17.78 -12.24 -29.29
C ALA A 629 -19.06 -12.94 -29.76
N GLN A 630 -18.94 -14.10 -30.42
CA GLN A 630 -20.04 -14.91 -30.90
C GLN A 630 -20.72 -15.70 -29.76
N GLY A 631 -20.07 -15.77 -28.59
CA GLY A 631 -20.58 -16.45 -27.40
C GLY A 631 -20.22 -17.93 -27.33
N ASP A 632 -19.23 -18.38 -28.11
CA ASP A 632 -18.72 -19.75 -27.98
C ASP A 632 -18.11 -19.96 -26.59
N PRO A 633 -18.32 -21.11 -25.94
CA PRO A 633 -17.85 -21.35 -24.58
C PRO A 633 -16.33 -21.46 -24.53
N VAL A 634 -15.73 -21.02 -23.41
CA VAL A 634 -14.35 -21.39 -23.10
C VAL A 634 -14.24 -22.91 -22.95
N THR A 635 -13.15 -23.48 -23.47
CA THR A 635 -12.81 -24.89 -23.34
C THR A 635 -11.34 -25.06 -22.91
N PRO A 636 -10.88 -26.28 -22.58
CA PRO A 636 -9.45 -26.55 -22.36
C PRO A 636 -8.59 -26.36 -23.64
N ASP A 637 -9.22 -26.42 -24.81
CA ASP A 637 -8.62 -26.30 -26.14
C ASP A 637 -8.65 -24.88 -26.70
N THR A 638 -9.36 -23.96 -26.03
CA THR A 638 -9.36 -22.53 -26.35
C THR A 638 -7.94 -21.98 -26.17
N VAL A 639 -7.44 -21.30 -27.20
CA VAL A 639 -6.10 -20.74 -27.25
C VAL A 639 -6.14 -19.28 -26.77
N PHE A 640 -5.22 -18.92 -25.88
CA PHE A 640 -5.10 -17.59 -25.30
C PHE A 640 -3.71 -17.02 -25.58
N ALA A 641 -3.60 -15.70 -25.69
CA ALA A 641 -2.31 -15.04 -25.65
C ALA A 641 -1.78 -15.01 -24.20
N ILE A 642 -0.76 -15.82 -23.89
CA ILE A 642 -0.33 -16.00 -22.49
C ILE A 642 0.59 -14.91 -21.96
N ALA A 643 0.89 -13.91 -22.80
CA ALA A 643 1.65 -12.72 -22.44
C ALA A 643 2.96 -13.09 -21.73
N SER A 644 3.31 -12.38 -20.66
CA SER A 644 4.60 -12.52 -19.98
C SER A 644 4.93 -13.92 -19.42
N ASN A 645 4.00 -14.88 -19.40
CA ASN A 645 4.34 -16.30 -19.18
C ASN A 645 5.27 -16.89 -20.28
N SER A 646 5.29 -16.28 -21.47
CA SER A 646 6.25 -16.58 -22.56
C SER A 646 7.72 -16.48 -22.12
N LYS A 647 8.02 -15.64 -21.12
CA LYS A 647 9.38 -15.39 -20.62
C LYS A 647 10.11 -16.64 -20.14
N LEU A 648 9.38 -17.62 -19.62
CA LEU A 648 9.97 -18.89 -19.18
C LEU A 648 10.37 -19.77 -20.36
N PHE A 649 9.61 -19.76 -21.47
CA PHE A 649 9.99 -20.45 -22.70
C PHE A 649 11.30 -19.88 -23.24
N LEU A 650 11.42 -18.55 -23.30
CA LEU A 650 12.69 -17.88 -23.65
C LEU A 650 13.83 -18.27 -22.69
N ALA A 651 13.63 -18.15 -21.37
CA ALA A 651 14.68 -18.45 -20.38
C ALA A 651 15.18 -19.90 -20.51
N CYS A 652 14.27 -20.84 -20.75
CA CYS A 652 14.57 -22.23 -21.05
C CYS A 652 15.35 -22.38 -22.38
N SER A 653 14.95 -21.70 -23.46
CA SER A 653 15.68 -21.69 -24.73
C SER A 653 17.10 -21.14 -24.59
N VAL A 654 17.32 -20.08 -23.79
CA VAL A 654 18.67 -19.58 -23.48
C VAL A 654 19.49 -20.64 -22.74
N GLY A 655 18.85 -21.39 -21.82
CA GLY A 655 19.50 -22.51 -21.14
C GLY A 655 19.86 -23.68 -22.07
N LEU A 656 19.00 -24.01 -23.03
CA LEU A 656 19.29 -25.02 -24.07
C LEU A 656 20.44 -24.60 -24.99
N LEU A 657 20.54 -23.32 -25.35
CA LEU A 657 21.69 -22.78 -26.09
C LEU A 657 23.00 -22.83 -25.27
N ILE A 658 22.91 -22.68 -23.95
CA ILE A 658 24.07 -22.79 -23.03
C ILE A 658 24.54 -24.24 -22.94
N ASP A 659 23.63 -25.21 -22.80
CA ASP A 659 23.95 -26.64 -22.65
C ASP A 659 24.34 -27.33 -23.98
N ASN A 660 24.13 -26.68 -25.12
CA ASN A 660 24.46 -27.22 -26.44
C ASN A 660 25.99 -27.30 -26.68
N SER A 661 26.57 -28.47 -26.39
CA SER A 661 28.00 -28.75 -26.59
C SER A 661 28.48 -28.55 -28.04
N THR A 662 27.67 -28.91 -29.04
CA THR A 662 28.01 -28.74 -30.46
C THR A 662 28.22 -27.26 -30.80
N LEU A 663 27.35 -26.37 -30.27
CA LEU A 663 27.48 -24.93 -30.45
C LEU A 663 28.73 -24.36 -29.75
N GLN A 664 29.15 -24.96 -28.62
CA GLN A 664 30.39 -24.58 -27.95
C GLN A 664 31.62 -24.98 -28.78
N ASP A 665 31.62 -26.21 -29.32
CA ASP A 665 32.69 -26.74 -30.17
C ASP A 665 32.85 -25.95 -31.48
N GLU A 666 31.75 -25.69 -32.19
CA GLU A 666 31.76 -24.96 -33.47
C GLU A 666 32.19 -23.50 -33.33
N ARG A 667 31.83 -22.84 -32.23
CA ARG A 667 32.20 -21.42 -31.98
C ARG A 667 33.55 -21.25 -31.30
N GLY A 668 34.13 -22.31 -30.74
CA GLY A 668 35.35 -22.25 -29.93
C GLY A 668 35.24 -21.34 -28.69
N LYS A 669 34.01 -21.03 -28.24
CA LYS A 669 33.72 -20.14 -27.11
C LYS A 669 32.48 -20.64 -26.36
N GLU A 670 32.72 -21.01 -25.11
CA GLU A 670 31.70 -21.51 -24.18
C GLU A 670 30.67 -20.41 -23.83
N LEU A 671 29.37 -20.72 -23.94
CA LEU A 671 28.28 -19.84 -23.54
C LEU A 671 27.88 -20.14 -22.10
N LYS A 672 27.66 -19.10 -21.28
CA LYS A 672 27.29 -19.22 -19.86
C LYS A 672 26.24 -18.18 -19.49
N TRP A 673 25.49 -18.44 -18.42
CA TRP A 673 24.63 -17.44 -17.79
C TRP A 673 25.38 -16.14 -17.44
N THR A 674 26.67 -16.24 -17.11
CA THR A 674 27.55 -15.10 -16.79
C THR A 674 28.23 -14.44 -18.00
N THR A 675 28.08 -14.99 -19.22
CA THR A 675 28.65 -14.41 -20.45
C THR A 675 28.09 -13.01 -20.66
N LYS A 676 28.94 -12.05 -21.05
CA LYS A 676 28.52 -10.66 -21.24
C LYS A 676 27.77 -10.50 -22.54
N ALA A 677 26.72 -9.68 -22.53
CA ALA A 677 25.92 -9.38 -23.71
C ALA A 677 26.82 -8.83 -24.86
N LYS A 678 27.74 -7.90 -24.54
CA LYS A 678 28.73 -7.40 -25.52
C LYS A 678 29.62 -8.47 -26.17
N ASP A 679 29.92 -9.57 -25.49
CA ASP A 679 30.79 -10.63 -25.99
C ASP A 679 30.05 -11.57 -26.96
N VAL A 680 28.71 -11.48 -26.98
CA VAL A 680 27.81 -12.23 -27.87
C VAL A 680 27.33 -11.37 -29.03
N TYR A 681 26.74 -10.20 -28.73
CA TYR A 681 26.15 -9.31 -29.72
C TYR A 681 27.17 -8.40 -30.45
N GLY A 682 28.35 -8.14 -29.86
CA GLY A 682 29.33 -7.20 -30.43
C GLY A 682 28.79 -5.77 -30.51
N ASP A 683 29.13 -5.05 -31.59
CA ASP A 683 28.95 -3.60 -31.73
C ASP A 683 27.50 -3.09 -31.71
N ILE A 684 26.51 -3.98 -31.95
CA ILE A 684 25.09 -3.59 -31.84
C ILE A 684 24.69 -3.38 -30.37
N TRP A 685 25.32 -4.09 -29.42
CA TRP A 685 25.01 -3.96 -28.00
C TRP A 685 25.71 -2.76 -27.36
N LYS A 686 24.89 -1.78 -26.96
CA LYS A 686 25.32 -0.69 -26.09
C LYS A 686 24.12 -0.21 -25.27
N LEU A 687 24.33 0.00 -23.98
CA LEU A 687 23.41 0.68 -23.06
C LEU A 687 23.87 2.14 -22.89
N TRP A 688 23.14 2.92 -22.09
CA TRP A 688 23.42 4.35 -21.89
C TRP A 688 24.86 4.64 -21.44
N ASP A 689 25.34 3.88 -20.45
CA ASP A 689 26.64 4.03 -19.82
C ASP A 689 27.59 2.84 -20.13
N GLU A 690 28.87 3.02 -19.84
CA GLU A 690 29.91 2.02 -20.12
C GLU A 690 29.92 0.84 -19.13
N GLU A 691 29.50 1.05 -17.88
CA GLU A 691 29.48 0.01 -16.84
C GLU A 691 28.40 -1.03 -17.15
N SER A 692 27.16 -0.59 -17.39
CA SER A 692 26.05 -1.45 -17.79
C SER A 692 26.35 -2.13 -19.13
N THR A 693 26.93 -1.39 -20.10
CA THR A 693 27.33 -1.95 -21.41
C THR A 693 28.35 -3.08 -21.26
N GLY A 694 29.40 -2.88 -20.46
CA GLY A 694 30.47 -3.87 -20.26
C GLY A 694 30.14 -4.97 -19.26
N GLY A 695 29.27 -4.69 -18.29
CA GLY A 695 28.98 -5.50 -17.11
C GLY A 695 27.79 -6.45 -17.24
N THR A 696 26.81 -6.11 -18.08
CA THR A 696 25.57 -6.90 -18.27
C THR A 696 25.88 -8.30 -18.82
N SER A 697 25.43 -9.32 -18.09
CA SER A 697 25.41 -10.72 -18.51
C SER A 697 24.01 -11.21 -18.89
N LEU A 698 23.92 -12.38 -19.53
CA LEU A 698 22.63 -13.00 -19.87
C LEU A 698 21.74 -13.19 -18.62
N GLN A 699 22.36 -13.53 -17.48
CA GLN A 699 21.66 -13.60 -16.19
C GLN A 699 21.11 -12.24 -15.74
N ASP A 700 21.84 -11.15 -15.96
CA ASP A 700 21.38 -9.81 -15.55
C ASP A 700 20.14 -9.38 -16.37
N MET A 701 20.14 -9.70 -17.66
CA MET A 701 19.02 -9.50 -18.58
C MET A 701 17.79 -10.33 -18.16
N LEU A 702 18.00 -11.60 -17.79
CA LEU A 702 16.95 -12.51 -17.34
C LEU A 702 16.42 -12.20 -15.93
N SER A 703 17.08 -11.37 -15.13
CA SER A 703 16.71 -11.12 -13.72
C SER A 703 16.44 -9.64 -13.41
N HIS A 704 16.10 -8.85 -14.42
CA HIS A 704 15.57 -7.48 -14.28
C HIS A 704 16.47 -6.57 -13.44
N ARG A 705 17.78 -6.59 -13.70
CA ARG A 705 18.80 -5.92 -12.88
C ARG A 705 19.82 -5.10 -13.67
N THR A 706 19.46 -4.64 -14.86
CA THR A 706 20.31 -3.83 -15.74
C THR A 706 20.29 -2.34 -15.43
N GLY A 707 19.46 -1.88 -14.49
CA GLY A 707 19.24 -0.46 -14.18
C GLY A 707 18.31 0.26 -15.15
N LEU A 708 17.78 -0.45 -16.15
CA LEU A 708 16.89 0.10 -17.18
C LEU A 708 15.41 -0.26 -16.88
N PRO A 709 14.50 0.72 -16.73
CA PRO A 709 13.09 0.49 -16.42
C PRO A 709 12.31 -0.09 -17.60
N ARG A 710 10.98 -0.26 -17.43
CA ARG A 710 10.08 -0.67 -18.51
C ARG A 710 10.08 0.39 -19.62
N HIS A 711 9.95 -0.06 -20.87
CA HIS A 711 9.90 0.81 -22.07
C HIS A 711 8.96 0.25 -23.15
N ASP A 712 7.86 -0.42 -22.76
CA ASP A 712 7.04 -1.28 -23.63
C ASP A 712 6.33 -0.52 -24.76
N TYR A 713 5.92 0.72 -24.52
CA TYR A 713 5.35 1.58 -25.55
C TYR A 713 6.38 1.97 -26.65
N SER A 714 7.66 1.63 -26.53
CA SER A 714 8.63 1.70 -27.63
C SER A 714 8.47 0.59 -28.68
N GLY A 715 7.66 -0.43 -28.38
CA GLY A 715 7.38 -1.58 -29.25
C GLY A 715 6.81 -1.18 -30.60
N VAL A 716 7.52 -1.55 -31.67
CA VAL A 716 7.13 -1.35 -33.06
C VAL A 716 7.92 -2.31 -33.95
N ALA A 717 7.33 -2.76 -35.06
CA ALA A 717 8.05 -3.50 -36.09
C ALA A 717 9.17 -2.62 -36.68
N ARG A 718 10.40 -3.14 -36.69
CA ARG A 718 11.62 -2.47 -37.18
C ARG A 718 12.13 -3.16 -38.44
N LYS A 719 12.74 -2.41 -39.36
CA LYS A 719 13.26 -2.99 -40.62
C LYS A 719 14.44 -3.94 -40.38
N GLY A 720 15.30 -3.62 -39.42
CA GLY A 720 16.35 -4.52 -38.92
C GLY A 720 15.92 -5.38 -37.73
N GLY A 721 14.61 -5.52 -37.48
CA GLY A 721 14.05 -6.37 -36.42
C GLY A 721 14.64 -6.10 -35.03
N VAL A 722 14.85 -7.18 -34.27
CA VAL A 722 15.38 -7.13 -32.90
C VAL A 722 16.82 -6.58 -32.86
N ALA A 723 17.65 -6.80 -33.88
CA ALA A 723 19.00 -6.22 -33.95
C ALA A 723 18.98 -4.69 -33.99
N GLU A 724 18.04 -4.10 -34.76
CA GLU A 724 17.82 -2.65 -34.77
C GLU A 724 17.34 -2.16 -33.39
N MET A 725 16.42 -2.88 -32.74
CA MET A 725 15.97 -2.57 -31.38
C MET A 725 17.14 -2.54 -30.39
N ILE A 726 17.97 -3.59 -30.34
CA ILE A 726 19.17 -3.68 -29.49
C ILE A 726 20.07 -2.46 -29.72
N SER A 727 20.29 -2.05 -30.97
CA SER A 727 21.13 -0.89 -31.29
C SER A 727 20.63 0.41 -30.67
N THR A 728 19.31 0.56 -30.48
CA THR A 728 18.70 1.77 -29.91
C THR A 728 18.69 1.84 -28.38
N LEU A 729 19.00 0.74 -27.67
CA LEU A 729 19.00 0.72 -26.19
C LEU A 729 19.94 1.76 -25.57
N ARG A 730 21.02 2.14 -26.27
CA ARG A 730 21.97 3.20 -25.90
C ARG A 730 21.36 4.59 -25.71
N HIS A 731 20.10 4.78 -26.13
CA HIS A 731 19.37 6.05 -26.02
C HIS A 731 18.31 6.03 -24.91
N LEU A 732 18.17 4.94 -24.16
CA LEU A 732 17.25 4.82 -23.04
C LEU A 732 18.01 5.03 -21.73
N ARG A 733 17.50 5.91 -20.88
CA ARG A 733 18.17 6.31 -19.64
C ARG A 733 17.85 5.32 -18.50
N PRO A 734 18.85 4.85 -17.72
CA PRO A 734 18.60 4.07 -16.51
C PRO A 734 17.99 4.93 -15.39
N SER A 735 17.15 4.32 -14.54
CA SER A 735 16.54 4.96 -13.35
C SER A 735 16.95 4.31 -12.03
N ALA A 736 17.84 3.32 -12.08
CA ALA A 736 18.60 2.79 -10.95
C ALA A 736 20.03 2.44 -11.42
N GLU A 737 20.98 2.38 -10.48
CA GLU A 737 22.35 1.95 -10.78
C GLU A 737 22.39 0.47 -11.20
N PHE A 738 23.43 0.06 -11.92
CA PHE A 738 23.57 -1.31 -12.41
C PHE A 738 23.50 -2.33 -11.25
N ARG A 739 22.58 -3.29 -11.35
CA ARG A 739 22.22 -4.28 -10.30
C ARG A 739 21.69 -3.75 -8.97
N GLN A 740 21.39 -2.46 -8.84
CA GLN A 740 20.91 -1.88 -7.57
C GLN A 740 19.47 -2.31 -7.23
N SER A 741 18.55 -2.22 -8.19
CA SER A 741 17.12 -2.52 -8.01
C SER A 741 16.65 -3.58 -9.00
N PHE A 742 15.60 -4.30 -8.62
CA PHE A 742 14.70 -4.94 -9.57
C PHE A 742 13.98 -3.87 -10.39
N GLN A 743 13.98 -3.99 -11.72
CA GLN A 743 13.23 -3.13 -12.64
C GLN A 743 12.75 -3.96 -13.83
N TYR A 744 11.44 -4.17 -13.94
CA TYR A 744 10.85 -5.06 -14.94
C TYR A 744 11.04 -4.54 -16.36
N ASN A 745 11.75 -5.27 -17.22
CA ASN A 745 12.10 -4.79 -18.56
C ASN A 745 11.91 -5.87 -19.64
N ASN A 746 10.97 -5.64 -20.57
CA ASN A 746 10.71 -6.55 -21.68
C ASN A 746 11.76 -6.49 -22.79
N LEU A 747 12.44 -5.35 -23.00
CA LEU A 747 13.45 -5.20 -24.04
C LEU A 747 14.69 -6.08 -23.77
N MET A 748 14.97 -6.42 -22.51
CA MET A 748 16.02 -7.38 -22.16
C MET A 748 15.66 -8.80 -22.60
N TYR A 749 14.40 -9.21 -22.42
CA TYR A 749 13.89 -10.48 -22.91
C TYR A 749 13.84 -10.52 -24.44
N GLU A 750 13.39 -9.43 -25.07
CA GLU A 750 13.38 -9.38 -26.53
C GLU A 750 14.80 -9.38 -27.11
N SER A 751 15.76 -8.73 -26.46
CA SER A 751 17.18 -8.82 -26.87
C SER A 751 17.70 -10.27 -26.85
N LEU A 752 17.28 -11.07 -25.86
CA LEU A 752 17.64 -12.49 -25.76
C LEU A 752 16.94 -13.38 -26.79
N SER A 753 15.78 -12.97 -27.35
CA SER A 753 15.15 -13.66 -28.48
C SER A 753 16.06 -13.65 -29.72
N TYR A 754 16.95 -12.68 -29.84
CA TYR A 754 17.91 -12.60 -30.94
C TYR A 754 19.06 -13.63 -30.87
N LEU A 755 19.14 -14.46 -29.82
CA LEU A 755 20.23 -15.45 -29.68
C LEU A 755 20.18 -16.59 -30.72
N PRO A 756 19.07 -17.32 -30.97
CA PRO A 756 19.03 -18.30 -32.06
C PRO A 756 19.32 -17.71 -33.45
N PRO A 757 18.79 -16.53 -33.84
CA PRO A 757 19.16 -15.90 -35.11
C PRO A 757 20.66 -15.61 -35.23
N LEU A 758 21.28 -15.13 -34.16
CA LEU A 758 22.70 -14.75 -34.14
C LEU A 758 23.66 -15.96 -34.05
N LEU A 759 23.25 -17.03 -33.38
CA LEU A 759 24.10 -18.18 -33.06
C LEU A 759 23.89 -19.37 -34.00
N LEU A 760 22.68 -19.54 -34.53
CA LEU A 760 22.25 -20.72 -35.32
C LEU A 760 21.66 -20.35 -36.70
N ASN A 761 21.46 -19.06 -36.99
CA ASN A 761 20.73 -18.59 -38.18
C ASN A 761 19.30 -19.17 -38.29
N GLN A 762 18.67 -19.42 -37.13
CA GLN A 762 17.31 -19.93 -36.96
C GLN A 762 16.45 -18.89 -36.23
N THR A 763 15.16 -18.76 -36.54
CA THR A 763 14.30 -17.80 -35.82
C THR A 763 14.01 -18.29 -34.40
N PHE A 764 13.74 -17.38 -33.46
CA PHE A 764 13.45 -17.76 -32.08
C PHE A 764 12.19 -18.64 -31.96
N GLU A 765 11.15 -18.30 -32.72
CA GLU A 765 9.87 -18.97 -32.75
C GLU A 765 10.03 -20.42 -33.22
N SER A 766 10.78 -20.64 -34.31
CA SER A 766 11.08 -21.98 -34.82
C SER A 766 11.99 -22.79 -33.90
N TYR A 767 12.93 -22.13 -33.20
CA TYR A 767 13.76 -22.78 -32.18
C TYR A 767 12.94 -23.27 -30.98
N VAL A 768 11.96 -22.48 -30.50
CA VAL A 768 11.04 -22.89 -29.42
C VAL A 768 10.11 -24.00 -29.89
N ASP A 769 9.59 -23.93 -31.11
CA ASP A 769 8.75 -24.98 -31.69
C ASP A 769 9.50 -26.32 -31.79
N GLU A 770 10.72 -26.31 -32.35
CA GLU A 770 11.56 -27.50 -32.51
C GLU A 770 12.01 -28.13 -31.18
N HIS A 771 12.41 -27.31 -30.20
CA HIS A 771 13.02 -27.80 -28.96
C HIS A 771 12.07 -27.87 -27.74
N ILE A 772 10.89 -27.25 -27.79
CA ILE A 772 9.93 -27.24 -26.68
C ILE A 772 8.54 -27.73 -27.10
N PHE A 773 7.90 -27.10 -28.11
CA PHE A 773 6.50 -27.43 -28.43
C PHE A 773 6.37 -28.84 -29.03
N LYS A 774 7.13 -29.17 -30.08
CA LYS A 774 7.11 -30.50 -30.72
C LYS A 774 7.52 -31.62 -29.76
N PRO A 775 8.61 -31.51 -28.96
CA PRO A 775 8.98 -32.56 -27.99
C PRO A 775 7.95 -32.78 -26.88
N LEU A 776 7.13 -31.78 -26.54
CA LEU A 776 6.02 -31.91 -25.58
C LEU A 776 4.67 -32.23 -26.21
N ASN A 777 4.60 -32.36 -27.54
CA ASN A 777 3.37 -32.50 -28.31
C ASN A 777 2.33 -31.40 -27.97
N MET A 778 2.81 -30.15 -27.85
CA MET A 778 1.97 -28.96 -27.67
C MET A 778 1.45 -28.49 -29.03
N THR A 779 0.42 -29.18 -29.56
CA THR A 779 -0.06 -29.03 -30.95
C THR A 779 -0.97 -27.84 -31.18
N SER A 780 -1.36 -27.12 -30.13
CA SER A 780 -2.17 -25.89 -30.16
C SER A 780 -1.39 -24.73 -29.55
N SER A 781 -0.07 -24.71 -29.78
CA SER A 781 0.87 -23.71 -29.29
C SER A 781 1.70 -23.15 -30.45
N THR A 782 1.71 -21.83 -30.60
CA THR A 782 2.41 -21.14 -31.69
C THR A 782 2.81 -19.73 -31.26
N TYR A 783 3.63 -19.08 -32.08
CA TYR A 783 3.80 -17.61 -32.06
C TYR A 783 2.98 -16.93 -33.17
N SER A 784 2.57 -17.67 -34.21
CA SER A 784 1.89 -17.12 -35.38
C SER A 784 0.41 -16.85 -35.10
N VAL A 785 0.01 -15.59 -35.25
CA VAL A 785 -1.40 -15.18 -35.08
C VAL A 785 -2.27 -15.82 -36.15
N ALA A 786 -1.82 -15.79 -37.41
CA ALA A 786 -2.56 -16.35 -38.53
C ALA A 786 -2.77 -17.87 -38.39
N GLU A 787 -1.84 -18.56 -37.75
CA GLU A 787 -1.98 -19.99 -37.46
C GLU A 787 -3.02 -20.23 -36.35
N ALA A 788 -2.94 -19.49 -35.24
CA ALA A 788 -3.92 -19.58 -34.15
C ALA A 788 -5.34 -19.23 -34.58
N GLU A 789 -5.51 -18.17 -35.38
CA GLU A 789 -6.78 -17.80 -36.01
C GLU A 789 -7.31 -18.93 -36.92
N SER A 790 -6.44 -19.61 -37.68
CA SER A 790 -6.84 -20.70 -38.58
C SER A 790 -7.40 -21.94 -37.89
N TRP A 791 -7.11 -22.11 -36.59
CA TRP A 791 -7.66 -23.22 -35.79
C TRP A 791 -9.11 -22.99 -35.34
N GLY A 792 -9.59 -21.74 -35.37
CA GLY A 792 -10.94 -21.37 -34.92
C GLY A 792 -11.16 -21.47 -33.41
N THR A 793 -10.12 -21.75 -32.62
CA THR A 793 -10.17 -21.84 -31.14
C THR A 793 -9.46 -20.71 -30.42
N PHE A 794 -8.87 -19.74 -31.15
CA PHE A 794 -8.26 -18.55 -30.57
C PHE A 794 -9.32 -17.65 -29.96
N ALA A 795 -9.15 -17.28 -28.69
CA ALA A 795 -10.08 -16.45 -27.94
C ALA A 795 -9.95 -14.97 -28.35
N ASP A 796 -11.08 -14.26 -28.46
CA ASP A 796 -11.07 -12.80 -28.46
C ASP A 796 -10.70 -12.29 -27.07
N GLY A 797 -9.78 -11.32 -26.98
CA GLY A 797 -9.56 -10.58 -25.75
C GLY A 797 -10.69 -9.57 -25.51
N PHE A 798 -11.08 -9.33 -24.26
CA PHE A 798 -12.14 -8.38 -23.91
C PHE A 798 -11.64 -7.21 -23.07
N GLN A 799 -12.09 -6.00 -23.42
CA GLN A 799 -11.73 -4.75 -22.73
C GLN A 799 -12.92 -3.81 -22.54
N ASP A 800 -12.83 -2.93 -21.54
CA ASP A 800 -13.84 -1.90 -21.29
C ASP A 800 -13.65 -0.71 -22.23
N HIS A 801 -14.50 -0.62 -23.24
CA HIS A 801 -14.55 0.51 -24.16
C HIS A 801 -15.01 1.79 -23.46
N LEU A 802 -14.34 2.91 -23.71
CA LEU A 802 -14.65 4.23 -23.14
C LEU A 802 -14.60 4.27 -21.60
N ARG A 803 -13.84 3.38 -20.96
CA ARG A 803 -13.59 3.49 -19.52
C ARG A 803 -12.72 4.71 -19.22
N ASP A 804 -13.21 5.56 -18.33
CA ASP A 804 -12.50 6.70 -17.75
C ASP A 804 -12.84 6.76 -16.25
N LEU A 805 -12.06 6.04 -15.45
CA LEU A 805 -12.25 5.97 -14.00
C LEU A 805 -12.10 7.32 -13.31
N THR A 806 -11.33 8.27 -13.88
CA THR A 806 -11.17 9.63 -13.34
C THR A 806 -12.49 10.41 -13.36
N ARG A 807 -13.37 10.09 -14.32
CA ARG A 807 -14.73 10.61 -14.43
C ARG A 807 -15.80 9.67 -13.85
N GLY A 808 -15.39 8.55 -13.25
CA GLY A 808 -16.31 7.51 -12.75
C GLY A 808 -17.01 6.70 -13.85
N ILE A 809 -16.47 6.68 -15.07
CA ILE A 809 -17.04 5.96 -16.21
C ILE A 809 -16.41 4.56 -16.29
N ASN A 810 -17.19 3.52 -16.00
CA ASN A 810 -16.71 2.12 -16.00
C ASN A 810 -16.51 1.52 -17.40
N GLY A 811 -17.00 2.17 -18.46
CA GLY A 811 -16.92 1.68 -19.83
C GLY A 811 -17.89 0.53 -20.15
N THR A 812 -17.79 -0.03 -21.36
CA THR A 812 -18.61 -1.16 -21.84
C THR A 812 -17.74 -2.28 -22.37
N LYS A 813 -17.94 -3.51 -21.90
CA LYS A 813 -17.10 -4.65 -22.28
C LYS A 813 -17.33 -5.04 -23.73
N ARG A 814 -16.25 -5.11 -24.51
CA ARG A 814 -16.27 -5.45 -25.94
C ARG A 814 -15.03 -6.29 -26.30
N ALA A 815 -15.18 -7.16 -27.30
CA ALA A 815 -14.07 -7.90 -27.88
C ALA A 815 -13.08 -6.95 -28.57
N THR A 816 -11.80 -7.33 -28.60
CA THR A 816 -10.73 -6.50 -29.11
C THR A 816 -9.55 -7.34 -29.59
N VAL A 817 -8.91 -6.88 -30.66
CA VAL A 817 -7.72 -7.52 -31.24
C VAL A 817 -6.54 -6.54 -31.18
N PRO A 818 -5.72 -6.61 -30.11
CA PRO A 818 -4.48 -5.84 -29.95
C PRO A 818 -3.60 -5.85 -31.21
N TYR A 819 -2.89 -4.76 -31.47
CA TYR A 819 -2.08 -4.63 -32.70
C TYR A 819 -0.97 -5.69 -32.82
N ILE A 820 -0.44 -6.17 -31.69
CA ILE A 820 0.56 -7.25 -31.64
C ILE A 820 -0.01 -8.63 -31.99
N PHE A 821 -1.34 -8.79 -31.98
CA PHE A 821 -2.03 -9.98 -32.45
C PHE A 821 -2.63 -9.75 -33.84
N ARG A 822 -1.77 -9.30 -34.76
CA ARG A 822 -2.08 -9.18 -36.18
C ARG A 822 -0.93 -9.83 -36.96
N PRO A 823 -1.20 -10.65 -38.00
CA PRO A 823 -0.16 -11.41 -38.70
C PRO A 823 1.09 -10.60 -39.07
N GLY A 824 2.24 -11.05 -38.61
CA GLY A 824 3.56 -10.42 -38.74
C GLY A 824 3.90 -9.37 -37.67
N GLN A 825 3.03 -9.08 -36.71
CA GLN A 825 3.31 -8.14 -35.59
C GLN A 825 3.66 -8.86 -34.27
N GLU A 826 3.34 -10.14 -34.16
CA GLU A 826 3.70 -11.02 -33.03
C GLU A 826 5.20 -11.00 -32.71
N ASN A 827 6.03 -10.94 -33.77
CA ASN A 827 7.49 -10.97 -33.70
C ASN A 827 8.11 -9.75 -32.99
N ILE A 828 7.33 -8.70 -32.68
CA ILE A 828 7.83 -7.54 -31.92
C ILE A 828 8.14 -7.94 -30.47
N TRP A 829 7.42 -8.94 -29.93
CA TRP A 829 7.49 -9.35 -28.52
C TRP A 829 7.59 -10.86 -28.33
N ALA A 830 8.16 -11.59 -29.31
CA ALA A 830 8.23 -13.04 -29.26
C ALA A 830 8.90 -13.53 -27.95
N GLY A 831 10.07 -12.99 -27.59
CA GLY A 831 10.77 -13.38 -26.36
C GLY A 831 10.07 -12.92 -25.07
N ALA A 832 9.38 -11.78 -25.12
CA ALA A 832 8.77 -11.18 -23.93
C ALA A 832 7.33 -11.64 -23.64
N GLY A 833 6.54 -11.97 -24.67
CA GLY A 833 5.09 -12.16 -24.50
C GLY A 833 4.30 -12.75 -25.68
N GLY A 834 4.97 -13.32 -26.68
CA GLY A 834 4.35 -13.73 -27.95
C GLY A 834 3.74 -15.14 -28.03
N VAL A 835 3.83 -15.97 -26.99
CA VAL A 835 3.25 -17.34 -27.05
C VAL A 835 1.72 -17.29 -27.02
N LEU A 836 1.11 -17.96 -27.98
CA LEU A 836 -0.31 -18.30 -28.03
C LEU A 836 -0.44 -19.80 -27.72
N THR A 837 -1.23 -20.18 -26.71
CA THR A 837 -1.37 -21.60 -26.31
C THR A 837 -2.67 -21.87 -25.55
N SER A 838 -3.07 -23.14 -25.45
CA SER A 838 -4.26 -23.60 -24.72
C SER A 838 -3.93 -24.07 -23.31
N ALA A 839 -4.96 -24.21 -22.46
CA ALA A 839 -4.80 -24.82 -21.14
C ALA A 839 -4.37 -26.29 -21.25
N ARG A 840 -4.82 -27.02 -22.28
CA ARG A 840 -4.44 -28.41 -22.55
C ARG A 840 -2.94 -28.56 -22.82
N ASP A 841 -2.35 -27.66 -23.60
CA ASP A 841 -0.92 -27.68 -23.91
C ASP A 841 -0.07 -27.24 -22.71
N LEU A 842 -0.50 -26.20 -21.99
CA LEU A 842 0.21 -25.74 -20.80
C LEU A 842 0.27 -26.78 -19.67
N VAL A 843 -0.68 -27.72 -19.61
CA VAL A 843 -0.60 -28.87 -18.71
C VAL A 843 0.65 -29.73 -18.99
N MET A 844 1.00 -29.95 -20.26
CA MET A 844 2.21 -30.71 -20.64
C MET A 844 3.47 -29.96 -20.24
N TRP A 845 3.49 -28.65 -20.48
CA TRP A 845 4.57 -27.74 -20.06
C TRP A 845 4.79 -27.76 -18.54
N VAL A 846 3.78 -27.49 -17.72
CA VAL A 846 3.96 -27.45 -16.25
C VAL A 846 4.24 -28.82 -15.65
N SER A 847 3.71 -29.90 -16.25
CA SER A 847 4.04 -31.28 -15.83
C SER A 847 5.52 -31.59 -16.09
N MET A 848 6.08 -31.18 -17.23
CA MET A 848 7.52 -31.30 -17.50
C MET A 848 8.37 -30.49 -16.51
N LEU A 849 7.94 -29.26 -16.16
CA LEU A 849 8.62 -28.42 -15.17
C LEU A 849 8.61 -29.03 -13.75
N LEU A 850 7.51 -29.66 -13.34
CA LEU A 850 7.42 -30.43 -12.09
C LEU A 850 8.30 -31.69 -12.17
N ASN A 851 8.31 -32.37 -13.31
CA ASN A 851 9.11 -33.58 -13.58
C ASN A 851 10.58 -33.29 -13.94
N LYS A 852 11.11 -32.15 -13.47
CA LYS A 852 12.52 -31.73 -13.57
C LYS A 852 13.08 -31.77 -15.00
N GLY A 853 12.30 -31.33 -15.98
CA GLY A 853 12.76 -31.23 -17.37
C GLY A 853 12.39 -32.42 -18.27
N ASN A 854 11.81 -33.48 -17.71
CA ASN A 854 11.46 -34.69 -18.46
C ASN A 854 9.97 -34.72 -18.82
N HIS A 855 9.64 -35.11 -20.05
CA HIS A 855 8.27 -35.26 -20.52
C HIS A 855 7.47 -36.21 -19.60
N PRO A 856 6.24 -35.85 -19.15
CA PRO A 856 5.52 -36.55 -18.09
C PRO A 856 5.16 -38.00 -18.41
N TYR A 857 4.94 -38.34 -19.69
CA TYR A 857 4.57 -39.70 -20.13
C TYR A 857 5.67 -40.53 -20.80
N THR A 858 6.49 -39.94 -21.67
CA THR A 858 7.59 -40.67 -22.36
C THR A 858 8.86 -40.79 -21.52
N GLY A 859 9.02 -39.93 -20.50
CA GLY A 859 10.26 -39.84 -19.71
C GLY A 859 11.45 -39.22 -20.46
N GLN A 860 11.28 -38.83 -21.73
CA GLN A 860 12.32 -38.17 -22.52
C GLN A 860 12.69 -36.82 -21.87
N GLN A 861 13.98 -36.55 -21.72
CA GLN A 861 14.46 -35.22 -21.32
C GLN A 861 14.19 -34.22 -22.45
N VAL A 862 13.41 -33.18 -22.15
CA VAL A 862 13.15 -32.05 -23.05
C VAL A 862 14.05 -30.88 -22.68
N ILE A 863 14.21 -30.64 -21.37
CA ILE A 863 15.10 -29.61 -20.83
C ILE A 863 15.97 -30.25 -19.75
N PRO A 864 17.28 -29.96 -19.66
CA PRO A 864 18.13 -30.44 -18.58
C PRO A 864 17.62 -29.96 -17.20
N ALA A 865 17.63 -30.86 -16.21
CA ALA A 865 17.16 -30.54 -14.85
C ALA A 865 17.89 -29.33 -14.22
N HIS A 866 19.18 -29.17 -14.52
CA HIS A 866 19.99 -28.05 -14.01
C HIS A 866 19.58 -26.69 -14.63
N VAL A 867 19.08 -26.67 -15.88
CA VAL A 867 18.50 -25.48 -16.50
C VAL A 867 17.22 -25.10 -15.77
N ILE A 868 16.33 -26.07 -15.51
CA ILE A 868 15.08 -25.86 -14.76
C ILE A 868 15.34 -25.32 -13.35
N GLU A 869 16.36 -25.83 -12.65
CA GLU A 869 16.78 -25.34 -11.33
C GLU A 869 17.35 -23.92 -11.39
N HIS A 870 18.17 -23.63 -12.41
CA HIS A 870 18.79 -22.33 -12.60
C HIS A 870 17.76 -21.24 -12.90
N VAL A 871 16.84 -21.45 -13.85
CA VAL A 871 15.79 -20.46 -14.17
C VAL A 871 14.82 -20.22 -13.00
N ALA A 872 14.61 -21.25 -12.17
CA ALA A 872 13.80 -21.23 -10.95
C ALA A 872 14.51 -20.62 -9.72
N THR A 873 15.80 -20.30 -9.82
CA THR A 873 16.56 -19.74 -8.71
C THR A 873 16.24 -18.26 -8.55
N GLY A 874 15.90 -17.82 -7.33
CA GLY A 874 15.68 -16.42 -7.04
C GLY A 874 17.01 -15.65 -7.06
N ILE A 875 17.16 -14.72 -8.00
CA ILE A 875 18.40 -13.98 -8.24
C ILE A 875 18.30 -12.54 -7.71
N THR A 876 17.21 -11.83 -8.02
CA THR A 876 16.95 -10.44 -7.58
C THR A 876 15.82 -10.40 -6.55
N VAL A 877 15.90 -9.53 -5.55
CA VAL A 877 14.75 -9.26 -4.66
C VAL A 877 13.80 -8.32 -5.40
N ALA A 878 12.55 -8.77 -5.64
CA ALA A 878 11.52 -7.96 -6.29
C ALA A 878 10.61 -7.28 -5.26
N GLU A 879 10.24 -7.99 -4.20
CA GLU A 879 9.49 -7.45 -3.05
C GLU A 879 10.19 -7.88 -1.76
N GLY A 880 10.93 -6.97 -1.11
CA GLY A 880 11.67 -7.25 0.13
C GLY A 880 10.79 -7.45 1.37
N LYS A 881 9.50 -7.08 1.30
CA LYS A 881 8.49 -7.20 2.35
C LYS A 881 7.30 -8.00 1.79
N ALA A 882 6.77 -8.94 2.55
CA ALA A 882 5.54 -9.64 2.18
C ALA A 882 4.35 -8.68 2.15
N SER A 883 3.52 -8.77 1.11
CA SER A 883 2.32 -7.94 0.96
C SER A 883 1.21 -8.33 1.95
N TYR A 884 1.18 -9.61 2.37
CA TYR A 884 0.21 -10.16 3.34
C TYR A 884 0.92 -11.13 4.31
N PRO A 885 0.39 -11.36 5.54
CA PRO A 885 1.00 -12.23 6.54
C PRO A 885 1.20 -13.68 6.10
N GLU A 886 0.38 -14.15 5.16
CA GLU A 886 0.42 -15.52 4.64
C GLU A 886 1.40 -15.68 3.46
N LEU A 887 2.03 -14.60 3.02
CA LEU A 887 3.05 -14.56 1.97
C LEU A 887 4.45 -14.36 2.56
N SER A 888 5.49 -14.74 1.82
CA SER A 888 6.86 -14.28 2.07
C SER A 888 7.23 -13.10 1.16
N PRO A 889 8.36 -12.40 1.42
CA PRO A 889 9.04 -11.61 0.40
C PRO A 889 9.22 -12.39 -0.91
N LYS A 890 9.23 -11.68 -2.04
CA LYS A 890 9.35 -12.26 -3.39
C LYS A 890 10.70 -11.98 -4.00
N VAL A 891 11.32 -13.03 -4.52
CA VAL A 891 12.53 -12.97 -5.36
C VAL A 891 12.17 -13.35 -6.80
N TYR A 892 12.93 -12.83 -7.76
CA TYR A 892 12.74 -13.07 -9.18
C TYR A 892 13.95 -13.82 -9.76
N GLY A 893 13.67 -14.90 -10.48
CA GLY A 893 14.63 -15.72 -11.22
C GLY A 893 14.67 -15.35 -12.69
N ALA A 894 14.81 -16.34 -13.58
CA ALA A 894 14.76 -16.12 -15.02
C ALA A 894 13.32 -16.30 -15.54
N GLY A 895 12.52 -15.22 -15.46
CA GLY A 895 11.13 -15.24 -15.95
C GLY A 895 10.11 -15.79 -14.95
N GLN A 896 10.46 -15.90 -13.67
CA GLN A 896 9.57 -16.39 -12.60
C GLN A 896 9.79 -15.65 -11.29
N PHE A 897 8.72 -15.37 -10.55
CA PHE A 897 8.76 -15.04 -9.14
C PHE A 897 8.82 -16.32 -8.30
N ARG A 898 9.46 -16.26 -7.14
CA ARG A 898 9.55 -17.34 -6.15
C ARG A 898 9.35 -16.77 -4.75
N TYR A 899 8.45 -17.38 -4.00
CA TYR A 899 8.08 -17.01 -2.62
C TYR A 899 7.35 -18.18 -1.95
N SER A 900 6.72 -17.96 -0.80
CA SER A 900 5.87 -18.98 -0.15
C SER A 900 4.48 -18.45 0.19
N TYR A 901 3.47 -19.33 0.11
CA TYR A 901 2.10 -19.11 0.60
C TYR A 901 1.81 -20.09 1.75
N ARG A 902 1.39 -19.57 2.91
CA ARG A 902 1.15 -20.31 4.16
C ARG A 902 2.33 -21.25 4.53
N GLY A 903 3.56 -20.81 4.21
CA GLY A 903 4.80 -21.56 4.44
C GLY A 903 5.16 -22.63 3.40
N ARG A 904 4.34 -22.86 2.36
CA ARG A 904 4.68 -23.72 1.22
C ARG A 904 5.32 -22.90 0.10
N GLU A 905 6.44 -23.35 -0.42
CA GLU A 905 7.19 -22.69 -1.49
C GLU A 905 6.48 -22.85 -2.84
N LEU A 906 6.36 -21.73 -3.57
CA LEU A 906 5.80 -21.67 -4.91
C LEU A 906 6.67 -20.85 -5.84
N ILE A 907 6.52 -21.12 -7.14
CA ILE A 907 7.14 -20.41 -8.25
C ILE A 907 6.03 -20.07 -9.24
N GLU A 908 5.94 -18.82 -9.66
CA GLU A 908 4.88 -18.37 -10.56
C GLU A 908 5.31 -17.24 -11.50
N HIS A 909 4.53 -17.00 -12.54
CA HIS A 909 4.57 -15.74 -13.29
C HIS A 909 3.17 -15.36 -13.78
N GLY A 910 2.93 -14.05 -13.85
CA GLY A 910 1.71 -13.46 -14.41
C GLY A 910 1.89 -12.98 -15.84
N GLY A 911 0.82 -12.97 -16.61
CA GLY A 911 0.73 -12.46 -17.95
C GLY A 911 -0.31 -11.35 -18.04
N ASN A 912 0.07 -10.24 -18.67
CA ASN A 912 -0.80 -9.13 -18.99
C ASN A 912 -0.56 -8.72 -20.44
N ASN A 913 -1.58 -8.83 -21.28
CA ASN A 913 -1.67 -8.18 -22.59
C ASN A 913 -3.04 -7.51 -22.67
N PRO A 914 -3.27 -6.50 -23.53
CA PRO A 914 -4.58 -5.85 -23.60
C PRO A 914 -5.65 -6.90 -23.98
N GLY A 915 -6.68 -7.04 -23.16
CA GLY A 915 -7.70 -8.08 -23.29
C GLY A 915 -7.35 -9.47 -22.77
N TYR A 916 -6.18 -9.70 -22.14
CA TYR A 916 -5.81 -11.03 -21.60
C TYR A 916 -5.06 -10.93 -20.26
N LYS A 917 -5.44 -11.79 -19.30
CA LYS A 917 -4.75 -11.98 -18.02
C LYS A 917 -4.50 -13.46 -17.79
N THR A 918 -3.26 -13.84 -17.50
CA THR A 918 -2.89 -15.25 -17.30
C THR A 918 -1.98 -15.43 -16.09
N GLN A 919 -1.99 -16.62 -15.48
CA GLN A 919 -1.15 -16.96 -14.35
C GLN A 919 -0.75 -18.43 -14.48
N VAL A 920 0.53 -18.71 -14.25
CA VAL A 920 1.04 -20.07 -14.10
C VAL A 920 1.78 -20.15 -12.78
N VAL A 921 1.27 -20.95 -11.85
CA VAL A 921 1.89 -21.22 -10.54
C VAL A 921 2.19 -22.70 -10.39
N ARG A 922 3.32 -23.02 -9.76
CA ARG A 922 3.73 -24.37 -9.37
C ARG A 922 4.29 -24.38 -7.95
N PHE A 923 4.00 -25.45 -7.22
CA PHE A 923 4.56 -25.77 -5.91
C PHE A 923 5.46 -27.01 -6.10
N PRO A 924 6.76 -26.85 -6.41
CA PRO A 924 7.61 -27.97 -6.81
C PRO A 924 7.78 -29.03 -5.72
N ASN A 925 7.70 -28.63 -4.45
CA ASN A 925 7.84 -29.52 -3.29
C ASN A 925 6.52 -30.27 -2.97
N ASP A 926 5.39 -29.82 -3.51
CA ASP A 926 4.06 -30.40 -3.31
C ASP A 926 3.51 -31.09 -4.57
N ASN A 927 4.31 -31.13 -5.65
CA ASN A 927 3.97 -31.67 -6.96
C ASN A 927 2.66 -31.13 -7.58
N LEU A 928 2.31 -29.88 -7.28
CA LEU A 928 1.08 -29.21 -7.74
C LEU A 928 1.42 -28.06 -8.70
N ALA A 929 0.61 -27.86 -9.73
CA ALA A 929 0.57 -26.62 -10.51
C ALA A 929 -0.88 -26.22 -10.82
N VAL A 930 -1.10 -24.91 -10.97
CA VAL A 930 -2.36 -24.31 -11.42
C VAL A 930 -2.03 -23.36 -12.57
N VAL A 931 -2.73 -23.54 -13.68
CA VAL A 931 -2.74 -22.65 -14.84
C VAL A 931 -4.10 -21.98 -14.87
N SER A 932 -4.13 -20.68 -15.09
CA SER A 932 -5.35 -19.90 -15.23
C SER A 932 -5.21 -18.89 -16.36
N LEU A 933 -6.11 -18.92 -17.33
CA LEU A 933 -6.08 -18.12 -18.55
C LEU A 933 -7.42 -17.39 -18.71
N SER A 934 -7.42 -16.07 -18.67
CA SER A 934 -8.60 -15.24 -18.89
C SER A 934 -8.41 -14.35 -20.11
N ASN A 935 -9.45 -14.27 -20.94
CA ASN A 935 -9.55 -13.37 -22.08
C ASN A 935 -10.19 -12.03 -21.69
N ASP A 936 -9.82 -11.51 -20.52
CA ASP A 936 -10.41 -10.29 -19.95
C ASP A 936 -9.33 -9.41 -19.33
N ALA A 937 -9.28 -8.13 -19.71
CA ALA A 937 -8.31 -7.18 -19.15
C ALA A 937 -8.50 -6.89 -17.65
N ASN A 938 -9.66 -7.19 -17.05
CA ASN A 938 -9.87 -7.10 -15.60
C ASN A 938 -9.88 -8.49 -14.92
N GLY A 939 -9.71 -9.58 -15.69
CA GLY A 939 -9.76 -10.97 -15.20
C GLY A 939 -8.65 -11.36 -14.20
N GLY A 940 -7.75 -10.44 -13.85
CA GLY A 940 -6.65 -10.66 -12.90
C GLY A 940 -7.12 -11.00 -11.48
N TRP A 941 -8.08 -10.25 -10.94
CA TRP A 941 -8.58 -10.44 -9.56
C TRP A 941 -9.40 -11.73 -9.42
N LEU A 942 -10.23 -11.99 -10.42
CA LEU A 942 -10.96 -13.25 -10.64
C LEU A 942 -10.00 -14.45 -10.63
N MET A 943 -8.97 -14.38 -11.47
CA MET A 943 -7.96 -15.42 -11.65
C MET A 943 -7.16 -15.70 -10.37
N GLU A 944 -6.68 -14.66 -9.68
CA GLU A 944 -5.95 -14.81 -8.42
C GLU A 944 -6.83 -15.39 -7.32
N SER A 945 -8.08 -14.94 -7.20
CA SER A 945 -9.05 -15.48 -6.23
C SER A 945 -9.35 -16.95 -6.48
N ALA A 946 -9.54 -17.35 -7.74
CA ALA A 946 -9.73 -18.74 -8.14
C ALA A 946 -8.48 -19.59 -7.83
N LYS A 947 -7.29 -19.10 -8.19
CA LYS A 947 -5.99 -19.73 -7.92
C LYS A 947 -5.82 -20.04 -6.43
N TRP A 948 -5.98 -19.05 -5.55
CA TRP A 948 -5.80 -19.24 -4.12
C TRP A 948 -6.84 -20.19 -3.53
N ARG A 949 -8.10 -20.13 -3.99
CA ARG A 949 -9.13 -21.07 -3.54
C ARG A 949 -8.81 -22.52 -3.91
N ILE A 950 -8.36 -22.77 -5.15
CA ILE A 950 -7.91 -24.10 -5.58
C ILE A 950 -6.73 -24.58 -4.72
N ILE A 951 -5.76 -23.71 -4.44
CA ILE A 951 -4.59 -24.05 -3.61
C ILE A 951 -5.01 -24.41 -2.18
N ASP A 952 -5.93 -23.65 -1.56
CA ASP A 952 -6.46 -23.97 -0.23
C ASP A 952 -7.23 -25.31 -0.24
N ASP A 953 -8.13 -25.52 -1.21
CA ASP A 953 -8.92 -26.75 -1.36
C ASP A 953 -8.05 -28.01 -1.70
N VAL A 954 -6.81 -27.84 -2.19
CA VAL A 954 -5.90 -28.95 -2.54
C VAL A 954 -4.80 -29.18 -1.50
N LEU A 955 -4.17 -28.14 -0.95
CA LEU A 955 -3.00 -28.23 -0.05
C LEU A 955 -3.29 -27.94 1.42
N PHE A 956 -4.43 -27.31 1.74
CA PHE A 956 -4.78 -26.81 3.08
C PHE A 956 -6.19 -27.22 3.55
N ARG A 957 -6.71 -28.36 3.07
CA ARG A 957 -8.06 -28.91 3.36
C ARG A 957 -8.51 -28.93 4.82
N ASP A 958 -7.57 -29.00 5.77
CA ASP A 958 -7.84 -29.03 7.21
C ASP A 958 -7.84 -27.62 7.85
N GLN A 959 -7.76 -26.56 7.04
CA GLN A 959 -7.76 -25.16 7.46
C GLN A 959 -8.83 -24.38 6.67
N GLU A 960 -9.30 -23.27 7.23
CA GLU A 960 -10.23 -22.41 6.50
C GLU A 960 -9.52 -21.75 5.29
N PRO A 961 -10.18 -21.70 4.11
CA PRO A 961 -9.70 -20.94 2.96
C PRO A 961 -9.66 -19.44 3.26
N ILE A 962 -8.70 -18.73 2.67
CA ILE A 962 -8.58 -17.28 2.82
C ILE A 962 -9.48 -16.58 1.79
N ASP A 963 -10.30 -15.62 2.23
CA ASP A 963 -11.09 -14.79 1.31
C ASP A 963 -10.22 -13.74 0.62
N TRP A 964 -9.56 -14.19 -0.45
CA TRP A 964 -8.77 -13.33 -1.32
C TRP A 964 -9.64 -12.40 -2.19
N ASN A 965 -10.87 -12.79 -2.51
CA ASN A 965 -11.75 -11.98 -3.34
C ASN A 965 -12.07 -10.65 -2.66
N THR A 966 -12.49 -10.66 -1.40
CA THR A 966 -12.78 -9.40 -0.68
C THR A 966 -11.53 -8.54 -0.47
N ARG A 967 -10.35 -9.14 -0.28
CA ARG A 967 -9.08 -8.37 -0.28
C ARG A 967 -8.85 -7.64 -1.62
N TYR A 968 -9.17 -8.28 -2.76
CA TYR A 968 -9.02 -7.65 -4.07
C TYR A 968 -10.15 -6.66 -4.40
N GLU A 969 -11.38 -6.87 -3.92
CA GLU A 969 -12.47 -5.88 -3.99
C GLU A 969 -12.08 -4.57 -3.26
N GLU A 970 -11.46 -4.65 -2.08
CA GLU A 970 -10.93 -3.49 -1.34
C GLU A 970 -9.80 -2.78 -2.10
N VAL A 971 -8.84 -3.53 -2.65
CA VAL A 971 -7.74 -2.98 -3.46
C VAL A 971 -8.28 -2.26 -4.70
N TRP A 972 -9.26 -2.85 -5.40
CA TRP A 972 -9.90 -2.25 -6.56
C TRP A 972 -10.66 -0.97 -6.21
N ALA A 973 -11.46 -0.99 -5.12
CA ALA A 973 -12.20 0.18 -4.66
C ALA A 973 -11.27 1.35 -4.28
N ASN A 974 -10.09 1.07 -3.72
CA ASN A 974 -9.09 2.10 -3.45
C ASN A 974 -8.43 2.62 -4.74
N PHE A 975 -8.07 1.74 -5.68
CA PHE A 975 -7.54 2.15 -6.98
C PHE A 975 -8.50 3.07 -7.76
N THR A 976 -9.80 2.73 -7.83
CA THR A 976 -10.81 3.58 -8.47
C THR A 976 -10.95 4.93 -7.77
N ARG A 977 -10.88 4.97 -6.43
CA ARG A 977 -10.95 6.20 -5.64
C ARG A 977 -9.73 7.08 -5.88
N ASP A 978 -8.53 6.51 -5.90
CA ASP A 978 -7.28 7.24 -6.11
C ASP A 978 -7.20 7.82 -7.53
N ALA A 979 -7.68 7.09 -8.54
CA ALA A 979 -7.83 7.60 -9.92
C ALA A 979 -8.76 8.83 -10.01
N GLN A 980 -9.78 8.92 -9.15
CA GLN A 980 -10.69 10.08 -9.04
C GLN A 980 -10.10 11.24 -8.21
N LEU A 981 -8.98 11.01 -7.51
CA LEU A 981 -8.29 12.01 -6.69
C LEU A 981 -7.06 12.62 -7.39
N LEU A 982 -6.81 12.28 -8.66
CA LEU A 982 -5.72 12.82 -9.47
C LEU A 982 -5.76 14.36 -9.56
N THR A 983 -4.57 14.96 -9.67
CA THR A 983 -4.36 16.41 -9.53
C THR A 983 -5.25 17.23 -10.48
N LEU A 984 -6.21 17.96 -9.91
CA LEU A 984 -7.06 18.88 -10.66
C LEU A 984 -6.21 19.96 -11.34
N ARG A 985 -6.50 20.21 -12.62
CA ARG A 985 -5.94 21.33 -13.39
C ARG A 985 -6.20 22.66 -12.65
N PRO A 986 -5.20 23.56 -12.54
CA PRO A 986 -5.41 24.87 -11.91
C PRO A 986 -6.58 25.64 -12.55
N SER A 987 -7.36 26.33 -11.71
CA SER A 987 -8.51 27.13 -12.17
C SER A 987 -8.13 28.33 -13.03
N GLN A 988 -6.90 28.84 -12.85
CA GLN A 988 -6.28 29.85 -13.71
C GLN A 988 -4.89 29.35 -14.16
N PRO A 989 -4.83 28.47 -15.17
CA PRO A 989 -3.58 27.90 -15.64
C PRO A 989 -2.81 28.94 -16.45
N LYS A 990 -1.52 29.07 -16.16
CA LYS A 990 -0.60 29.93 -16.91
C LYS A 990 -0.51 29.42 -18.35
N PRO A 991 -0.50 30.30 -19.36
CA PRO A 991 -0.25 29.87 -20.72
C PRO A 991 1.18 29.32 -20.85
N PRO A 992 1.45 28.44 -21.83
CA PRO A 992 2.82 28.04 -22.16
C PRO A 992 3.67 29.25 -22.54
N ALA A 993 4.98 29.15 -22.33
CA ALA A 993 5.95 30.22 -22.59
C ALA A 993 5.96 30.69 -24.06
N PHE A 994 5.49 29.83 -24.98
CA PHE A 994 5.31 30.12 -26.39
C PHE A 994 3.92 29.70 -26.87
N PRO A 995 3.40 30.26 -27.98
CA PRO A 995 2.10 29.85 -28.53
C PRO A 995 2.05 28.36 -28.87
N ILE A 996 1.00 27.66 -28.40
CA ILE A 996 0.81 26.20 -28.58
C ILE A 996 0.82 25.74 -30.05
N HIS A 997 0.49 26.60 -31.00
CA HIS A 997 0.56 26.26 -32.43
C HIS A 997 2.00 26.02 -32.92
N LEU A 998 3.02 26.61 -32.29
CA LEU A 998 4.42 26.36 -32.63
C LEU A 998 4.82 24.93 -32.27
N LEU A 999 4.25 24.37 -31.19
CA LEU A 999 4.45 22.98 -30.79
C LEU A 999 4.00 22.02 -31.90
N ALA A 1000 2.87 22.31 -32.55
CA ALA A 1000 2.33 21.52 -33.68
C ALA A 1000 2.98 21.79 -35.05
N GLN A 1001 3.72 22.89 -35.22
CA GLN A 1001 4.50 23.14 -36.44
C GLN A 1001 5.80 22.33 -36.48
N ARG A 1002 6.16 21.67 -35.37
CA ARG A 1002 7.45 21.00 -35.13
C ARG A 1002 7.28 19.47 -35.05
N THR A 1003 8.34 18.75 -35.40
CA THR A 1003 8.45 17.30 -35.21
C THR A 1003 9.49 17.02 -34.14
N TYR A 1004 9.16 16.20 -33.15
CA TYR A 1004 10.07 15.79 -32.08
C TYR A 1004 10.49 14.34 -32.30
N LYS A 1005 11.73 13.97 -31.99
CA LYS A 1005 12.31 12.67 -32.35
C LYS A 1005 13.10 12.06 -31.19
N HIS A 1006 12.98 10.75 -31.05
CA HIS A 1006 13.79 9.92 -30.17
C HIS A 1006 14.22 8.65 -30.93
N PRO A 1007 15.48 8.19 -30.88
CA PRO A 1007 15.95 7.03 -31.66
C PRO A 1007 15.16 5.73 -31.39
N THR A 1008 14.94 5.38 -30.13
CA THR A 1008 14.12 4.21 -29.75
C THR A 1008 12.63 4.42 -30.05
N TYR A 1009 12.05 5.54 -29.60
CA TYR A 1009 10.60 5.79 -29.62
C TYR A 1009 10.06 6.41 -30.91
N GLY A 1010 10.91 6.74 -31.89
CA GLY A 1010 10.55 7.35 -33.17
C GLY A 1010 10.14 8.82 -33.07
N SER A 1011 9.29 9.26 -34.01
CA SER A 1011 8.84 10.65 -34.12
C SER A 1011 7.49 10.89 -33.46
N LEU A 1012 7.30 12.09 -32.91
CA LEU A 1012 6.02 12.68 -32.50
C LEU A 1012 5.78 13.95 -33.34
N GLN A 1013 4.60 14.08 -33.92
CA GLN A 1013 4.18 15.26 -34.69
C GLN A 1013 2.77 15.67 -34.23
N PRO A 1014 2.67 16.68 -33.34
CA PRO A 1014 1.38 17.09 -32.79
C PRO A 1014 0.54 17.90 -33.77
N CYS A 1015 -0.78 17.71 -33.75
CA CYS A 1015 -1.76 18.54 -34.44
C CYS A 1015 -2.63 19.28 -33.41
N VAL A 1016 -2.80 20.60 -33.55
CA VAL A 1016 -3.70 21.40 -32.69
C VAL A 1016 -5.15 21.06 -33.00
N VAL A 1017 -5.93 20.77 -31.97
CA VAL A 1017 -7.38 20.64 -32.07
C VAL A 1017 -8.04 22.03 -32.01
N PRO A 1018 -8.92 22.40 -32.95
CA PRO A 1018 -9.68 23.64 -32.88
C PRO A 1018 -10.62 23.68 -31.65
N SER A 1019 -10.80 24.86 -31.04
CA SER A 1019 -11.72 25.04 -29.90
C SER A 1019 -13.22 24.91 -30.27
N SER A 1020 -13.52 24.79 -31.56
CA SER A 1020 -14.82 24.31 -32.06
C SER A 1020 -14.59 23.57 -33.38
N LEU A 1021 -15.15 22.37 -33.50
CA LEU A 1021 -15.11 21.56 -34.72
C LEU A 1021 -15.89 22.20 -35.89
N SER A 1022 -16.70 23.24 -35.64
CA SER A 1022 -17.50 23.93 -36.66
C SER A 1022 -16.80 25.06 -37.43
N ASN A 1023 -15.65 25.56 -36.96
CA ASN A 1023 -14.94 26.69 -37.57
C ASN A 1023 -13.59 26.26 -38.18
N GLN A 1024 -13.63 25.76 -39.41
CA GLN A 1024 -12.43 25.51 -40.23
C GLN A 1024 -11.83 26.84 -40.72
N THR A 1025 -10.96 27.47 -39.93
CA THR A 1025 -10.07 28.57 -40.38
C THR A 1025 -8.84 28.69 -39.48
N ILE A 1026 -8.03 27.64 -39.45
CA ILE A 1026 -6.64 27.68 -38.97
C ILE A 1026 -5.77 27.17 -40.12
N GLU A 1027 -4.67 27.86 -40.43
CA GLU A 1027 -3.66 27.39 -41.39
C GLU A 1027 -2.94 26.15 -40.84
N GLN A 1028 -3.58 24.98 -40.98
CA GLN A 1028 -3.01 23.67 -40.69
C GLN A 1028 -2.52 23.00 -41.98
N ARG A 1029 -1.53 22.11 -41.85
CA ARG A 1029 -1.10 21.25 -42.98
C ARG A 1029 -2.22 20.27 -43.33
N ASP A 1030 -2.36 19.92 -44.61
CA ASP A 1030 -3.35 18.97 -45.12
C ASP A 1030 -3.40 17.65 -44.32
N GLU A 1031 -2.24 17.17 -43.84
CA GLU A 1031 -2.10 15.98 -42.99
C GLU A 1031 -2.82 16.08 -41.64
N CYS A 1032 -2.82 17.25 -40.98
CA CYS A 1032 -3.52 17.43 -39.71
C CYS A 1032 -5.04 17.49 -39.89
N THR A 1033 -5.51 18.13 -40.98
CA THR A 1033 -6.94 18.14 -41.33
C THR A 1033 -7.44 16.71 -41.54
N SER A 1034 -6.72 15.91 -42.34
CA SER A 1034 -7.04 14.49 -42.56
C SER A 1034 -6.99 13.63 -41.29
N LEU A 1035 -6.20 14.02 -40.28
CA LEU A 1035 -6.14 13.33 -38.98
C LEU A 1035 -7.34 13.68 -38.11
N LEU A 1036 -7.66 14.97 -37.99
CA LEU A 1036 -8.80 15.47 -37.20
C LEU A 1036 -10.15 15.02 -37.78
N ASP A 1037 -10.22 14.77 -39.09
CA ASP A 1037 -11.40 14.23 -39.75
C ASP A 1037 -11.55 12.70 -39.66
N SER A 1038 -10.55 11.96 -39.16
CA SER A 1038 -10.67 10.51 -38.95
C SER A 1038 -11.67 10.17 -37.84
N LEU A 1039 -12.40 9.07 -37.98
CA LEU A 1039 -13.41 8.60 -37.03
C LEU A 1039 -12.80 8.26 -35.68
N SER A 1040 -11.65 7.57 -35.65
CA SER A 1040 -10.92 7.31 -34.39
C SER A 1040 -10.61 8.61 -33.64
N VAL A 1041 -10.12 9.66 -34.32
CA VAL A 1041 -9.82 10.93 -33.67
C VAL A 1041 -11.10 11.68 -33.31
N ARG A 1042 -12.13 11.72 -34.17
CA ARG A 1042 -13.42 12.33 -33.83
C ARG A 1042 -14.06 11.71 -32.58
N ARG A 1043 -14.00 10.38 -32.42
CA ARG A 1043 -14.43 9.67 -31.19
C ARG A 1043 -13.57 10.09 -29.98
N ILE A 1044 -12.24 10.18 -30.11
CA ILE A 1044 -11.36 10.69 -29.03
C ILE A 1044 -11.72 12.14 -28.64
N LEU A 1045 -12.01 13.00 -29.62
CA LEU A 1045 -12.32 14.40 -29.40
C LEU A 1045 -13.72 14.61 -28.82
N HIS A 1046 -14.69 13.74 -29.13
CA HIS A 1046 -16.01 13.72 -28.50
C HIS A 1046 -15.93 13.54 -26.97
N GLU A 1047 -15.07 12.61 -26.51
CA GLU A 1047 -14.82 12.37 -25.09
C GLU A 1047 -13.83 13.35 -24.44
N THR A 1048 -13.32 14.32 -25.19
CA THR A 1048 -12.30 15.27 -24.71
C THR A 1048 -12.91 16.64 -24.42
N ASP A 1049 -12.54 17.22 -23.28
CA ASP A 1049 -12.90 18.61 -22.97
C ASP A 1049 -12.10 19.57 -23.87
N LEU A 1050 -12.74 20.00 -24.97
CA LEU A 1050 -12.17 20.93 -25.95
C LEU A 1050 -12.10 22.39 -25.45
N THR A 1051 -12.59 22.70 -24.23
CA THR A 1051 -12.31 24.00 -23.60
C THR A 1051 -10.85 24.12 -23.15
N ILE A 1052 -10.17 22.98 -22.97
CA ILE A 1052 -8.74 22.90 -22.68
C ILE A 1052 -7.95 22.82 -24.00
N PRO A 1053 -6.91 23.66 -24.21
CA PRO A 1053 -6.06 23.56 -25.39
C PRO A 1053 -5.49 22.16 -25.55
N THR A 1054 -5.90 21.49 -26.63
CA THR A 1054 -5.64 20.06 -26.86
C THR A 1054 -4.85 19.85 -28.14
N LEU A 1055 -3.91 18.92 -28.09
CA LEU A 1055 -3.14 18.42 -29.22
C LEU A 1055 -3.38 16.91 -29.34
N ILE A 1056 -3.43 16.40 -30.57
CA ILE A 1056 -3.47 14.97 -30.86
C ILE A 1056 -2.19 14.57 -31.63
N ILE A 1057 -1.59 13.44 -31.27
CA ILE A 1057 -0.39 12.90 -31.94
C ILE A 1057 -0.70 11.47 -32.41
N PRO A 1058 -0.62 11.14 -33.71
CA PRO A 1058 -0.71 9.75 -34.17
C PRO A 1058 0.62 9.04 -33.88
N TRP A 1059 0.58 7.96 -33.10
CA TRP A 1059 1.78 7.27 -32.63
C TRP A 1059 1.59 5.75 -32.60
N LYS A 1060 1.89 5.11 -33.73
CA LYS A 1060 1.59 3.69 -34.01
C LYS A 1060 2.59 2.76 -33.33
N ARG A 1061 2.25 2.24 -32.14
CA ARG A 1061 3.08 1.33 -31.33
C ARG A 1061 2.27 0.09 -30.95
N SER A 1062 2.94 -0.94 -30.40
CA SER A 1062 2.31 -2.19 -29.95
C SER A 1062 1.06 -1.98 -29.09
N PHE A 1063 1.12 -1.00 -28.18
CA PHE A 1063 0.08 -0.71 -27.19
C PHE A 1063 -0.43 0.74 -27.24
N VAL A 1064 -0.06 1.52 -28.28
CA VAL A 1064 -0.49 2.91 -28.44
C VAL A 1064 -0.91 3.18 -29.88
N SER A 1065 -1.93 4.01 -30.06
CA SER A 1065 -2.31 4.54 -31.37
C SER A 1065 -2.22 6.05 -31.45
N HIS A 1066 -2.57 6.74 -30.37
CA HIS A 1066 -2.56 8.19 -30.29
C HIS A 1066 -2.09 8.63 -28.89
N LEU A 1067 -1.48 9.81 -28.84
CA LEU A 1067 -1.31 10.56 -27.59
C LEU A 1067 -2.24 11.77 -27.64
N ARG A 1068 -3.09 11.93 -26.62
CA ARG A 1068 -3.87 13.15 -26.39
C ARG A 1068 -3.13 14.00 -25.36
N LEU A 1069 -2.67 15.17 -25.78
CA LEU A 1069 -1.98 16.14 -24.92
C LEU A 1069 -2.95 17.29 -24.59
N GLN A 1070 -3.32 17.44 -23.32
CA GLN A 1070 -4.13 18.55 -22.85
C GLN A 1070 -3.28 19.50 -22.00
N HIS A 1071 -3.31 20.80 -22.31
CA HIS A 1071 -2.54 21.81 -21.58
C HIS A 1071 -2.94 21.87 -20.10
N PHE A 1072 -1.98 21.63 -19.19
CA PHE A 1072 -2.22 21.60 -17.75
C PHE A 1072 -1.94 22.96 -17.10
N ASP A 1073 -0.68 23.35 -16.94
CA ASP A 1073 -0.22 24.65 -16.44
C ASP A 1073 1.14 25.01 -17.02
N ALA A 1074 1.34 26.27 -17.39
CA ALA A 1074 2.56 26.76 -18.05
C ALA A 1074 2.98 25.83 -19.21
N ASN A 1075 4.18 25.25 -19.15
CA ASN A 1075 4.72 24.34 -20.17
C ASN A 1075 4.33 22.86 -19.96
N LEU A 1076 3.53 22.54 -18.95
CA LEU A 1076 3.11 21.18 -18.64
C LEU A 1076 1.83 20.80 -19.39
N PHE A 1077 1.78 19.55 -19.86
CA PHE A 1077 0.58 18.95 -20.45
C PHE A 1077 0.33 17.59 -19.81
N ASN A 1078 -0.96 17.25 -19.65
CA ASN A 1078 -1.38 15.90 -19.33
C ASN A 1078 -1.43 15.09 -20.62
N VAL A 1079 -0.75 13.95 -20.64
CA VAL A 1079 -0.73 12.99 -21.74
C VAL A 1079 -1.64 11.83 -21.38
N THR A 1080 -2.65 11.57 -22.20
CA THR A 1080 -3.37 10.30 -22.21
C THR A 1080 -2.85 9.44 -23.35
N VAL A 1081 -2.43 8.22 -23.01
CA VAL A 1081 -2.06 7.18 -23.97
C VAL A 1081 -3.34 6.52 -24.42
N ILE A 1082 -3.66 6.63 -25.72
CA ILE A 1082 -4.89 6.07 -26.26
C ILE A 1082 -4.53 4.95 -27.22
N TRP A 1083 -5.23 3.84 -27.09
CA TRP A 1083 -5.29 2.80 -28.11
C TRP A 1083 -6.69 2.79 -28.73
N SER A 1084 -6.76 2.54 -30.04
CA SER A 1084 -8.01 2.38 -30.81
C SER A 1084 -7.95 1.06 -31.60
N ASN A 1085 -9.00 0.65 -32.30
CA ASN A 1085 -8.89 -0.53 -33.17
C ASN A 1085 -8.23 -0.16 -34.52
N VAL A 1086 -7.55 -1.11 -35.16
CA VAL A 1086 -6.76 -0.90 -36.37
C VAL A 1086 -7.55 -1.14 -37.66
N GLU A 1087 -8.65 -1.90 -37.63
CA GLU A 1087 -9.49 -2.16 -38.80
C GLU A 1087 -10.11 -0.89 -39.37
N ILE A 1088 -10.55 0.03 -38.50
CA ILE A 1088 -11.01 1.36 -38.90
C ILE A 1088 -9.84 2.17 -39.48
N ARG A 1089 -8.67 2.19 -38.83
CA ARG A 1089 -7.48 2.87 -39.36
C ARG A 1089 -7.04 2.36 -40.73
N GLN A 1090 -7.24 1.08 -41.04
CA GLN A 1090 -6.95 0.53 -42.38
C GLN A 1090 -7.96 1.01 -43.42
N LYS A 1091 -9.26 1.07 -43.09
CA LYS A 1091 -10.30 1.70 -43.93
C LYS A 1091 -10.02 3.19 -44.17
N GLU A 1092 -9.48 3.89 -43.17
CA GLU A 1092 -9.10 5.31 -43.21
C GLU A 1092 -7.73 5.60 -43.87
N GLY A 1093 -7.01 4.58 -44.35
CA GLY A 1093 -5.72 4.75 -45.03
C GLY A 1093 -4.49 4.90 -44.11
N TYR A 1094 -4.65 4.76 -42.79
CA TYR A 1094 -3.58 4.87 -41.81
C TYR A 1094 -2.77 3.57 -41.61
N GLY A 1095 -2.29 2.96 -42.69
CA GLY A 1095 -1.37 1.81 -42.65
C GLY A 1095 -0.60 1.62 -43.96
N THR A 1096 0.57 0.99 -43.91
CA THR A 1096 1.23 0.51 -45.13
C THR A 1096 0.32 -0.48 -45.84
N ARG A 1097 0.13 -0.30 -47.15
CA ARG A 1097 -0.74 -1.16 -47.96
C ARG A 1097 -0.28 -2.62 -47.86
N PRO A 1098 -1.19 -3.60 -47.76
CA PRO A 1098 -0.84 -5.03 -47.85
C PRO A 1098 -0.15 -5.45 -49.16
N SER A 1099 -0.11 -4.57 -50.17
CA SER A 1099 0.58 -4.79 -51.45
C SER A 1099 2.07 -5.10 -51.32
N ASP A 1100 2.72 -4.68 -50.23
CA ASP A 1100 4.17 -4.84 -50.05
C ASP A 1100 4.54 -6.20 -49.40
N PHE A 1101 3.54 -6.99 -49.00
CA PHE A 1101 3.69 -8.35 -48.46
C PHE A 1101 3.00 -9.44 -49.31
N MET A 1102 2.26 -9.07 -50.36
CA MET A 1102 1.63 -10.02 -51.27
C MET A 1102 2.64 -10.70 -52.21
N ASN A 1103 3.34 -11.72 -51.71
CA ASN A 1103 3.95 -12.75 -52.55
C ASN A 1103 3.80 -14.19 -51.98
N SER A 1104 2.89 -14.38 -51.03
CA SER A 1104 2.34 -15.68 -50.62
C SER A 1104 0.83 -15.69 -50.91
N GLY A 1105 0.44 -16.19 -52.06
CA GLY A 1105 -0.93 -16.05 -52.58
C GLY A 1105 -1.95 -16.92 -51.85
N ILE A 1106 -2.78 -16.29 -51.01
CA ILE A 1106 -4.10 -16.80 -50.60
C ILE A 1106 -5.09 -15.64 -50.73
N ALA A 1107 -6.06 -15.77 -51.65
CA ALA A 1107 -7.09 -14.75 -51.85
C ALA A 1107 -8.31 -15.09 -50.99
N ILE A 1108 -8.74 -14.16 -50.13
CA ILE A 1108 -10.01 -14.26 -49.41
C ILE A 1108 -11.08 -13.53 -50.23
N GLN A 1109 -12.14 -14.27 -50.55
CA GLN A 1109 -13.22 -13.85 -51.44
C GLN A 1109 -14.40 -13.33 -50.60
N THR A 1110 -14.55 -12.02 -50.48
CA THR A 1110 -15.71 -11.41 -49.80
C THR A 1110 -16.89 -11.29 -50.75
N ASP A 1111 -17.94 -12.07 -50.51
CA ASP A 1111 -19.12 -12.13 -51.37
C ASP A 1111 -20.06 -10.94 -51.16
N GLN A 1112 -20.68 -10.43 -52.24
CA GLN A 1112 -21.57 -9.26 -52.21
C GLN A 1112 -23.03 -9.68 -52.33
N THR A 1113 -23.88 -9.39 -51.33
CA THR A 1113 -25.34 -9.40 -51.49
C THR A 1113 -26.02 -8.22 -50.78
N GLN A 1114 -27.23 -7.88 -51.24
CA GLN A 1114 -27.80 -6.52 -51.19
C GLN A 1114 -28.82 -6.29 -50.06
N ALA A 1115 -28.84 -5.05 -49.54
CA ALA A 1115 -30.04 -4.32 -49.07
C ALA A 1115 -29.77 -2.80 -49.12
N THR A 1116 -30.64 -1.94 -48.60
CA THR A 1116 -31.58 -1.16 -49.45
C THR A 1116 -31.61 0.31 -49.01
N LEU A 1117 -31.88 1.25 -49.93
CA LEU A 1117 -31.89 2.70 -49.66
C LEU A 1117 -33.01 3.15 -48.69
N CYS A 1118 -32.65 3.98 -47.71
CA CYS A 1118 -33.46 5.07 -47.14
C CYS A 1118 -32.51 6.17 -46.60
N THR A 1119 -33.01 7.40 -46.42
CA THR A 1119 -32.23 8.59 -46.00
C THR A 1119 -32.84 9.23 -44.73
N PRO A 1120 -32.23 10.27 -44.15
CA PRO A 1120 -31.18 10.20 -43.16
C PRO A 1120 -31.70 10.55 -41.74
N SER A 1121 -31.17 9.89 -40.71
CA SER A 1121 -31.41 10.26 -39.31
C SER A 1121 -30.19 9.93 -38.46
N ASP A 1122 -29.75 10.88 -37.65
CA ASP A 1122 -28.57 10.77 -36.79
C ASP A 1122 -28.70 9.61 -35.79
N ALA A 1123 -27.97 8.53 -36.03
CA ALA A 1123 -27.77 7.40 -35.14
C ALA A 1123 -26.39 6.80 -35.42
N ASP A 1124 -25.67 6.40 -34.36
CA ASP A 1124 -24.30 5.91 -34.44
C ASP A 1124 -24.14 4.70 -35.38
N GLU A 1125 -23.43 4.89 -36.51
CA GLU A 1125 -22.79 3.77 -37.20
C GLU A 1125 -21.58 3.32 -36.37
N ASP A 1126 -21.80 2.32 -35.51
CA ASP A 1126 -20.75 1.77 -34.68
C ASP A 1126 -19.83 0.83 -35.49
N ASP A 1127 -18.91 1.44 -36.24
CA ASP A 1127 -17.93 0.80 -37.12
C ASP A 1127 -16.94 -0.19 -36.45
N GLY A 1128 -17.05 -0.42 -35.13
CA GLY A 1128 -16.21 -1.37 -34.38
C GLY A 1128 -14.92 -0.80 -33.77
N ASP A 1129 -14.87 0.51 -33.50
CA ASP A 1129 -13.71 1.11 -32.82
C ASP A 1129 -13.69 0.74 -31.32
N MET A 1130 -12.48 0.70 -30.75
CA MET A 1130 -12.24 0.35 -29.35
C MET A 1130 -11.25 1.31 -28.71
N LEU A 1131 -11.74 2.45 -28.22
CA LEU A 1131 -10.99 3.36 -27.36
C LEU A 1131 -10.87 2.78 -25.95
N ILE A 1132 -9.63 2.70 -25.46
CA ILE A 1132 -9.22 2.28 -24.10
C ILE A 1132 -8.15 3.23 -23.55
N ASN A 1133 -7.80 3.07 -22.27
CA ASN A 1133 -6.78 3.84 -21.56
C ASN A 1133 -7.08 5.35 -21.44
N LEU A 1134 -8.35 5.76 -21.50
CA LEU A 1134 -8.72 7.18 -21.30
C LEU A 1134 -8.42 7.66 -19.87
N ASP A 1135 -8.35 6.71 -18.93
CA ASP A 1135 -7.97 6.84 -17.52
C ASP A 1135 -6.44 6.90 -17.27
N GLU A 1136 -5.59 6.64 -18.27
CA GLU A 1136 -4.14 6.81 -18.15
C GLU A 1136 -3.74 8.29 -18.32
N HIS A 1137 -2.99 8.82 -17.35
CA HIS A 1137 -2.50 10.20 -17.36
C HIS A 1137 -1.04 10.31 -16.92
N PHE A 1138 -0.24 11.04 -17.70
CA PHE A 1138 1.18 11.26 -17.47
C PHE A 1138 1.56 12.72 -17.71
N GLU A 1139 2.69 13.16 -17.15
CA GLU A 1139 3.17 14.54 -17.31
C GLU A 1139 4.24 14.65 -18.42
N ILE A 1140 4.07 15.64 -19.29
CA ILE A 1140 5.08 16.06 -20.27
C ILE A 1140 5.35 17.56 -20.13
N GLU A 1141 6.63 17.92 -20.09
CA GLU A 1141 7.09 19.31 -20.12
C GLU A 1141 7.54 19.68 -21.54
N TRP A 1142 7.00 20.76 -22.10
CA TRP A 1142 7.53 21.39 -23.31
C TRP A 1142 8.67 22.34 -22.95
N VAL A 1143 9.88 21.93 -23.29
CA VAL A 1143 11.12 22.65 -22.97
C VAL A 1143 11.49 23.48 -24.19
N VAL A 1144 11.72 24.79 -23.99
CA VAL A 1144 11.72 25.80 -25.06
C VAL A 1144 13.02 26.62 -25.15
N ASP A 1145 14.03 26.25 -24.37
CA ASP A 1145 15.34 26.91 -24.31
C ASP A 1145 16.31 26.38 -25.39
N GLU A 1146 17.63 26.49 -25.18
CA GLU A 1146 18.66 26.16 -26.20
C GLU A 1146 18.56 24.73 -26.77
N GLU A 1147 18.10 23.77 -25.97
CA GLU A 1147 17.72 22.44 -26.42
C GLU A 1147 16.19 22.26 -26.36
N GLU A 1148 15.48 22.71 -27.39
CA GLU A 1148 14.02 22.53 -27.46
C GLU A 1148 13.62 21.05 -27.58
N GLY A 1149 12.62 20.61 -26.81
CA GLY A 1149 12.07 19.27 -26.90
C GLY A 1149 10.91 19.00 -25.95
N LEU A 1150 10.50 17.73 -25.91
CA LEU A 1150 9.48 17.23 -25.01
C LEU A 1150 10.11 16.28 -23.99
N ALA A 1151 10.02 16.65 -22.71
CA ALA A 1151 10.50 15.87 -21.57
C ALA A 1151 9.33 15.11 -20.93
N PHE A 1152 9.28 13.79 -21.09
CA PHE A 1152 8.35 12.95 -20.35
C PHE A 1152 8.92 12.61 -18.97
N LYS A 1153 8.06 12.69 -17.94
CA LYS A 1153 8.42 12.55 -16.52
C LYS A 1153 7.46 11.59 -15.80
N GLY A 1154 7.66 11.40 -14.49
CA GLY A 1154 6.68 10.75 -13.61
C GLY A 1154 6.48 9.25 -13.85
N GLY A 1155 7.47 8.56 -14.41
CA GLY A 1155 7.40 7.11 -14.64
C GLY A 1155 6.55 6.70 -15.83
N PHE A 1156 6.48 7.55 -16.87
CA PHE A 1156 5.66 7.36 -18.07
C PHE A 1156 5.85 5.99 -18.75
N TRP A 1157 7.01 5.35 -18.56
CA TRP A 1157 7.30 4.04 -19.14
C TRP A 1157 7.32 2.90 -18.12
N GLY A 1158 7.23 3.21 -16.83
CA GLY A 1158 7.13 2.25 -15.72
C GLY A 1158 8.41 2.18 -14.88
N MET A 1159 8.52 3.04 -13.87
CA MET A 1159 9.43 2.83 -12.75
C MET A 1159 8.80 1.84 -11.77
N GLU A 1160 9.39 0.66 -11.64
CA GLU A 1160 8.98 -0.35 -10.66
C GLU A 1160 10.14 -0.64 -9.71
N GLY A 1161 9.80 -0.96 -8.45
CA GLY A 1161 10.76 -1.17 -7.36
C GLY A 1161 10.79 -0.01 -6.35
N THR A 1162 11.00 -0.32 -5.07
CA THR A 1162 10.98 0.64 -3.96
C THR A 1162 12.10 1.69 -4.00
N ASP A 1163 13.14 1.41 -4.78
CA ASP A 1163 14.37 2.21 -4.86
C ASP A 1163 14.54 2.90 -6.23
N ALA A 1164 13.58 2.73 -7.15
CA ALA A 1164 13.55 3.43 -8.42
C ALA A 1164 13.32 4.94 -8.19
N LYS A 1165 14.12 5.79 -8.86
CA LYS A 1165 14.08 7.24 -8.65
C LYS A 1165 13.72 7.98 -9.92
N GLU A 1166 12.86 8.99 -9.76
CA GLU A 1166 12.58 9.94 -10.82
C GLU A 1166 13.83 10.74 -11.22
N PRO A 1167 14.03 11.00 -12.52
CA PRO A 1167 15.05 11.93 -12.98
C PRO A 1167 14.79 13.35 -12.43
N GLY A 1168 15.66 13.83 -11.55
CA GLY A 1168 15.59 15.19 -11.01
C GLY A 1168 16.18 16.26 -11.94
N GLY A 1169 15.81 17.52 -11.71
CA GLY A 1169 16.31 18.70 -12.43
C GLY A 1169 15.23 19.41 -13.24
N THR A 1170 15.64 20.14 -14.28
CA THR A 1170 14.76 20.81 -15.25
C THR A 1170 15.16 20.43 -16.68
N GLY A 1171 14.20 20.44 -17.60
CA GLY A 1171 14.48 20.16 -19.00
C GLY A 1171 14.89 18.71 -19.29
N LYS A 1172 15.69 18.51 -20.34
CA LYS A 1172 16.23 17.21 -20.80
C LYS A 1172 16.88 16.38 -19.68
N GLU A 1173 17.58 17.02 -18.74
CA GLU A 1173 18.24 16.31 -17.63
C GLU A 1173 17.26 15.73 -16.60
N SER A 1174 16.00 16.21 -16.60
CA SER A 1174 14.87 15.67 -15.82
C SER A 1174 13.92 14.77 -16.62
N ALA A 1175 14.22 14.51 -17.90
CA ALA A 1175 13.43 13.60 -18.71
C ALA A 1175 13.81 12.14 -18.42
N GLU A 1176 12.79 11.29 -18.26
CA GLU A 1176 12.94 9.84 -18.39
C GLU A 1176 13.15 9.48 -19.86
N VAL A 1177 12.38 10.11 -20.75
CA VAL A 1177 12.52 10.02 -22.20
C VAL A 1177 12.37 11.42 -22.81
N TRP A 1178 13.35 11.76 -23.64
CA TRP A 1178 13.51 13.09 -24.25
C TRP A 1178 13.32 13.02 -25.76
N PHE A 1179 12.25 13.63 -26.28
CA PHE A 1179 12.10 13.82 -27.72
C PHE A 1179 12.64 15.20 -28.10
N ALA A 1180 13.85 15.25 -28.62
CA ALA A 1180 14.46 16.48 -29.12
C ALA A 1180 13.69 17.00 -30.34
N ARG A 1181 13.58 18.33 -30.50
CA ARG A 1181 13.07 18.91 -31.74
C ARG A 1181 13.96 18.48 -32.91
N SER A 1182 13.36 18.02 -34.01
CA SER A 1182 14.08 17.87 -35.27
C SER A 1182 14.65 19.21 -35.70
N ALA A 1183 15.91 19.22 -36.12
CA ALA A 1183 16.44 20.25 -37.01
C ALA A 1183 15.64 20.27 -38.33
#